data_AF-A0A951JZE7-F1
#
_entry.id   AF-A0A951JZE7-F1
#
_cell.length_a   1.000
_cell.length_b   1.000
_cell.length_c   1.000
_cell.angle_alpha   90.00
_cell.angle_beta   90.00
_cell.angle_gamma   90.00
#
_symmetry.space_group_name_H-M   'P 1'
#
loop_
_entity.id
_entity.type
_entity.pdbx_description
1 polymer ?
#
loop_
_entity_poly.entity_id
_entity_poly.type
_entity_poly.pdbx_seq_one_letter_code
_entity_poly.pdbx_strand_id
1 'polypeptide(L)'
;MGSQQANALAPSPAERAAPGRLESAVRFVRLVSAAASVVFVCLGVATATDPTVAAMLWAVAVGLPFHVFAFASNDVVDLPIDRTDPRRARSPLVAGVISPQVALVVALAHLPVAFLALLVAGGGAASGSLAGAAVGLMLYNLVGKRLGVPLVADLGQGAAFALLVVVGAALGSGPTHATWWVAAYVAIHVALVNGIHGALRDAENDAVRGARTTALLLGASASPREGIAVPAAVRRWGVVLQAVLLGLLVVPLLTGAVGSPRSASVALAAVGGLAVAVTGTWMLALAYARRHDLRAAMACGTWHVVAMLAAPLVMLTPRLVWPAAFVAAAVLLAPPLLFDRAVRTTAFQVPGSTASPQPTPGTAPVRGLWRMTRPGNWVVAAAVIAIGGLVSGGPWWRYVCAMVAAACVVMATNVCNDRCDGAADRLNRPDRPLPAGLVTGNAADRFVLATAVVGVCTAALLDAAAAVVTGAVLVLGLCYSVALRRLGVLGPLSVALSFAALAPAGGLFVSHEIVAFHGLAVGLVLPLVFGRECLKAVPDQHGDRVAGFSTVATRYGSDGAVRLFRAGCLVSMAVAVVPAFAGAGIAYVVGACVCVIVPGLVALWRTWGHPSASGVAAALELTGRVFGLGLLPLLVLAT
;
A
#
# COMPACT_ATOMS: atom_id res chain seq x y z
N MET A 1 2.86 22.78 -38.29
CA MET A 1 2.62 21.65 -37.36
C MET A 1 3.58 21.61 -36.14
N GLY A 2 4.53 22.55 -35.97
CA GLY A 2 5.50 22.51 -34.86
C GLY A 2 5.10 23.21 -33.55
N SER A 3 4.01 23.98 -33.50
CA SER A 3 3.66 24.82 -32.33
C SER A 3 2.55 24.25 -31.42
N GLN A 4 1.79 23.25 -31.86
CA GLN A 4 0.68 22.68 -31.06
C GLN A 4 1.09 21.53 -30.14
N GLN A 5 2.18 20.82 -30.43
CA GLN A 5 2.68 19.74 -29.54
C GLN A 5 3.50 20.26 -28.34
N ALA A 6 4.09 21.45 -28.43
CA ALA A 6 4.79 22.07 -27.30
C ALA A 6 3.82 22.49 -26.17
N ASN A 7 2.55 22.74 -26.48
CA ASN A 7 1.53 23.12 -25.50
C ASN A 7 0.89 21.94 -24.75
N ALA A 8 1.10 20.69 -25.18
CA ALA A 8 0.53 19.51 -24.52
C ALA A 8 1.29 19.08 -23.25
N LEU A 9 2.47 19.66 -23.00
CA LEU A 9 3.27 19.48 -21.78
C LEU A 9 3.21 20.70 -20.85
N ALA A 10 2.46 21.74 -21.21
CA ALA A 10 2.32 22.92 -20.37
C ALA A 10 1.45 22.60 -19.15
N PRO A 11 1.93 22.84 -17.91
CA PRO A 11 1.13 22.62 -16.71
C PRO A 11 -0.19 23.40 -16.79
N SER A 12 -1.30 22.73 -16.47
CA SER A 12 -2.63 23.33 -16.35
C SER A 12 -2.63 24.56 -15.43
N PRO A 13 -3.61 25.48 -15.53
CA PRO A 13 -3.67 26.65 -14.63
C PRO A 13 -3.66 26.28 -13.13
N ALA A 14 -4.27 25.15 -12.75
CA ALA A 14 -4.22 24.59 -11.40
C ALA A 14 -2.83 24.05 -11.03
N GLU A 15 -2.06 23.61 -12.02
CA GLU A 15 -0.65 23.26 -11.90
C GLU A 15 0.29 24.49 -11.93
N ARG A 16 -0.26 25.64 -12.36
CA ARG A 16 0.24 27.03 -12.25
C ARG A 16 0.41 27.50 -10.81
N ALA A 17 -0.57 27.14 -9.97
CA ALA A 17 -0.77 27.73 -8.67
C ALA A 17 0.32 27.33 -7.66
N ALA A 18 0.79 28.30 -6.88
CA ALA A 18 1.67 28.04 -5.76
C ALA A 18 0.98 27.10 -4.75
N PRO A 19 1.69 26.08 -4.21
CA PRO A 19 1.10 25.15 -3.25
C PRO A 19 0.61 25.90 -2.00
N GLY A 20 -0.54 25.49 -1.46
CA GLY A 20 -1.06 26.06 -0.21
C GLY A 20 -0.07 25.88 0.96
N ARG A 21 -0.22 26.66 2.04
CA ARG A 21 0.73 26.63 3.19
C ARG A 21 0.93 25.23 3.78
N LEU A 22 -0.15 24.45 3.94
CA LEU A 22 -0.09 23.08 4.43
C LEU A 22 0.61 22.13 3.43
N GLU A 23 0.32 22.26 2.13
CA GLU A 23 0.97 21.46 1.09
C GLU A 23 2.48 21.78 1.01
N SER A 24 2.84 23.05 1.16
CA SER A 24 4.23 23.51 1.20
C SER A 24 4.98 22.93 2.40
N ALA A 25 4.36 22.92 3.59
CA ALA A 25 4.95 22.32 4.79
C ALA A 25 5.12 20.79 4.66
N VAL A 26 4.11 20.08 4.15
CA VAL A 26 4.17 18.62 3.93
C VAL A 26 5.24 18.24 2.91
N ARG A 27 5.38 19.03 1.83
CA ARG A 27 6.44 18.85 0.81
C ARG A 27 7.82 19.16 1.38
N PHE A 28 7.94 20.22 2.17
CA PHE A 28 9.21 20.63 2.79
C PHE A 28 9.77 19.55 3.71
N VAL A 29 8.92 18.98 4.59
CA VAL A 29 9.31 17.91 5.52
C VAL A 29 9.45 16.54 4.81
N ARG A 30 9.10 16.45 3.52
CA ARG A 30 9.06 15.19 2.76
C ARG A 30 8.32 14.07 3.51
N LEU A 31 7.13 14.38 4.03
CA LEU A 31 6.36 13.47 4.91
C LEU A 31 6.09 12.10 4.26
N VAL A 32 5.92 12.06 2.94
CA VAL A 32 5.74 10.80 2.18
C VAL A 32 6.95 9.89 2.28
N SER A 33 8.15 10.47 2.24
CA SER A 33 9.43 9.74 2.32
C SER A 33 9.87 9.49 3.76
N ALA A 34 9.22 10.12 4.75
CA ALA A 34 9.48 9.89 6.18
C ALA A 34 9.23 8.44 6.60
N ALA A 35 8.28 7.76 5.93
CA ALA A 35 8.06 6.32 6.09
C ALA A 35 9.35 5.50 5.97
N ALA A 36 10.23 5.85 5.02
CA ALA A 36 11.41 5.06 4.70
C ALA A 36 12.53 5.18 5.74
N SER A 37 12.67 6.32 6.40
CA SER A 37 13.71 6.54 7.43
C SER A 37 13.23 6.16 8.83
N VAL A 38 11.96 6.46 9.16
CA VAL A 38 11.37 6.13 10.46
C VAL A 38 11.24 4.61 10.62
N VAL A 39 10.91 3.89 9.54
CA VAL A 39 10.81 2.42 9.61
C VAL A 39 12.13 1.75 9.96
N PHE A 40 13.30 2.36 9.70
CA PHE A 40 14.59 1.80 10.11
C PHE A 40 14.73 1.72 11.64
N VAL A 41 14.25 2.76 12.34
CA VAL A 41 14.22 2.77 13.81
C VAL A 41 13.20 1.75 14.33
N CYS A 42 12.03 1.66 13.69
CA CYS A 42 11.01 0.64 14.03
C CYS A 42 11.51 -0.80 13.83
N LEU A 43 12.23 -1.06 12.74
CA LEU A 43 12.89 -2.33 12.47
C LEU A 43 13.93 -2.65 13.55
N GLY A 44 14.67 -1.64 14.01
CA GLY A 44 15.56 -1.76 15.16
C GLY A 44 14.84 -2.24 16.42
N VAL A 45 13.74 -1.57 16.80
CA VAL A 45 12.91 -1.97 17.94
C VAL A 45 12.47 -3.42 17.79
N ALA A 46 11.98 -3.82 16.61
CA ALA A 46 11.51 -5.19 16.33
C ALA A 46 12.61 -6.28 16.42
N THR A 47 13.88 -5.90 16.46
CA THR A 47 15.01 -6.83 16.67
C THR A 47 15.42 -6.97 18.13
N ALA A 48 14.91 -6.13 19.02
CA ALA A 48 15.16 -6.22 20.46
C ALA A 48 14.54 -7.51 21.04
N THR A 49 15.01 -7.92 22.22
CA THR A 49 14.50 -9.13 22.89
C THR A 49 13.09 -8.95 23.44
N ASP A 50 12.71 -7.74 23.84
CA ASP A 50 11.38 -7.41 24.36
C ASP A 50 10.87 -6.09 23.75
N PRO A 51 10.37 -6.13 22.49
CA PRO A 51 9.92 -4.93 21.80
C PRO A 51 8.56 -4.46 22.32
N THR A 52 8.53 -3.26 22.90
CA THR A 52 7.31 -2.68 23.47
C THR A 52 6.64 -1.66 22.53
N VAL A 53 5.35 -1.41 22.75
CA VAL A 53 4.62 -0.34 22.06
C VAL A 53 5.24 1.03 22.35
N ALA A 54 5.68 1.26 23.59
CA ALA A 54 6.35 2.49 23.99
C ALA A 54 7.65 2.71 23.21
N ALA A 55 8.49 1.68 23.06
CA ALA A 55 9.71 1.74 22.25
C ALA A 55 9.39 2.06 20.77
N MET A 56 8.30 1.50 20.24
CA MET A 56 7.85 1.78 18.86
C MET A 56 7.38 3.24 18.67
N LEU A 57 6.70 3.83 19.66
CA LEU A 57 6.32 5.24 19.64
C LEU A 57 7.55 6.16 19.76
N TRP A 58 8.51 5.80 20.62
CA TRP A 58 9.78 6.52 20.71
C TRP A 58 10.61 6.41 19.44
N ALA A 59 10.55 5.28 18.73
CA ALA A 59 11.19 5.14 17.42
C ALA A 59 10.64 6.15 16.41
N VAL A 60 9.34 6.44 16.45
CA VAL A 60 8.73 7.50 15.62
C VAL A 60 9.19 8.88 16.08
N ALA A 61 9.21 9.13 17.39
CA ALA A 61 9.62 10.41 17.96
C ALA A 61 11.11 10.75 17.72
N VAL A 62 11.98 9.75 17.61
CA VAL A 62 13.40 9.92 17.22
C VAL A 62 13.55 10.00 15.70
N GLY A 63 12.90 9.09 14.97
CA GLY A 63 13.06 8.94 13.52
C GLY A 63 12.52 10.14 12.73
N LEU A 64 11.39 10.73 13.14
CA LEU A 64 10.76 11.81 12.38
C LEU A 64 11.58 13.11 12.39
N PRO A 65 12.09 13.62 13.53
CA PRO A 65 13.01 14.76 13.52
C PRO A 65 14.33 14.45 12.81
N PHE A 66 14.86 13.23 12.97
CA PHE A 66 16.06 12.82 12.24
C PHE A 66 15.85 12.83 10.71
N HIS A 67 14.68 12.40 10.24
CA HIS A 67 14.29 12.49 8.83
C HIS A 67 14.29 13.93 8.32
N VAL A 68 13.68 14.85 9.08
CA VAL A 68 13.67 16.28 8.73
C VAL A 68 15.09 16.79 8.59
N PHE A 69 15.97 16.50 9.55
CA PHE A 69 17.39 16.86 9.48
C PHE A 69 18.06 16.33 8.21
N ALA A 70 17.97 15.02 7.96
CA ALA A 70 18.68 14.36 6.87
C ALA A 70 18.26 14.87 5.49
N PHE A 71 16.97 15.06 5.28
CA PHE A 71 16.42 15.40 3.97
C PHE A 71 16.33 16.90 3.71
N ALA A 72 15.99 17.73 4.70
CA ALA A 72 15.96 19.17 4.50
C ALA A 72 17.37 19.74 4.32
N SER A 73 18.38 19.19 5.01
CA SER A 73 19.78 19.55 4.78
C SER A 73 20.25 19.12 3.38
N ASN A 74 19.86 17.92 2.91
CA ASN A 74 20.13 17.49 1.55
C ASN A 74 19.57 18.47 0.52
N ASP A 75 18.33 18.93 0.71
CA ASP A 75 17.66 19.84 -0.25
C ASP A 75 18.33 21.21 -0.32
N VAL A 76 18.92 21.67 0.78
CA VAL A 76 19.74 22.88 0.79
C VAL A 76 21.04 22.66 0.00
N VAL A 77 21.71 21.52 0.18
CA VAL A 77 22.97 21.19 -0.51
C VAL A 77 22.75 20.97 -2.02
N ASP A 78 21.67 20.28 -2.38
CA ASP A 78 21.31 19.97 -3.77
C ASP A 78 20.67 21.16 -4.50
N LEU A 79 20.31 22.26 -3.81
CA LEU A 79 19.57 23.39 -4.39
C LEU A 79 20.15 23.93 -5.72
N PRO A 80 21.47 24.08 -5.92
CA PRO A 80 22.03 24.53 -7.20
C PRO A 80 21.70 23.58 -8.36
N ILE A 81 21.64 22.27 -8.09
CA ILE A 81 21.29 21.22 -9.06
C ILE A 81 19.76 21.17 -9.23
N ASP A 82 19.01 21.19 -8.13
CA ASP A 82 17.55 21.08 -8.11
C ASP A 82 16.84 22.27 -8.79
N ARG A 83 17.42 23.48 -8.75
CA ARG A 83 16.90 24.65 -9.48
C ARG A 83 16.82 24.44 -10.99
N THR A 84 17.58 23.48 -11.51
CA THR A 84 17.72 23.25 -12.94
C THR A 84 16.86 22.08 -13.42
N ASP A 85 16.25 21.33 -12.50
CA ASP A 85 15.31 20.26 -12.80
C ASP A 85 13.87 20.81 -12.86
N PRO A 86 13.20 20.79 -14.04
CA PRO A 86 11.82 21.25 -14.18
C PRO A 86 10.83 20.51 -13.25
N ARG A 87 11.13 19.26 -12.86
CA ARG A 87 10.30 18.45 -11.96
C ARG A 87 10.31 19.00 -10.53
N ARG A 88 11.36 19.74 -10.16
CA ARG A 88 11.55 20.35 -8.83
C ARG A 88 11.02 21.77 -8.74
N ALA A 89 10.45 22.34 -9.81
CA ALA A 89 9.97 23.73 -9.84
C ALA A 89 8.98 24.10 -8.72
N ARG A 90 8.21 23.13 -8.21
CA ARG A 90 7.27 23.32 -7.08
C ARG A 90 7.84 22.94 -5.70
N SER A 91 9.11 22.58 -5.61
CA SER A 91 9.77 22.37 -4.32
C SER A 91 9.81 23.71 -3.57
N PRO A 92 9.45 23.77 -2.27
CA PRO A 92 9.41 25.02 -1.51
C PRO A 92 10.70 25.84 -1.57
N LEU A 93 11.87 25.18 -1.63
CA LEU A 93 13.18 25.80 -1.77
C LEU A 93 13.46 26.34 -3.18
N VAL A 94 13.05 25.60 -4.22
CA VAL A 94 13.25 26.00 -5.62
C VAL A 94 12.30 27.14 -6.00
N ALA A 95 11.06 27.07 -5.53
CA ALA A 95 10.04 28.09 -5.73
C ALA A 95 10.26 29.37 -4.89
N GLY A 96 11.26 29.39 -4.02
CA GLY A 96 11.56 30.53 -3.15
C GLY A 96 10.57 30.77 -2.01
N VAL A 97 9.68 29.81 -1.73
CA VAL A 97 8.70 29.87 -0.63
C VAL A 97 9.41 29.80 0.73
N ILE A 98 10.50 29.03 0.81
CA ILE A 98 11.35 28.91 2.00
C ILE A 98 12.78 29.25 1.60
N SER A 99 13.44 30.13 2.36
CA SER A 99 14.84 30.47 2.11
C SER A 99 15.78 29.31 2.51
N PRO A 100 16.93 29.14 1.84
CA PRO A 100 17.89 28.09 2.18
C PRO A 100 18.39 28.18 3.62
N GLN A 101 18.55 29.40 4.14
CA GLN A 101 18.98 29.64 5.53
C GLN A 101 17.93 29.14 6.52
N VAL A 102 16.65 29.45 6.30
CA VAL A 102 15.55 28.98 7.15
C VAL A 102 15.45 27.46 7.09
N ALA A 103 15.55 26.87 5.89
CA ALA A 103 15.52 25.43 5.73
C ALA A 103 16.65 24.72 6.48
N LEU A 104 17.87 25.27 6.44
CA LEU A 104 19.01 24.74 7.15
C LEU A 104 18.86 24.88 8.67
N VAL A 105 18.39 26.03 9.17
CA VAL A 105 18.10 26.23 10.59
C VAL A 105 17.07 25.22 11.08
N VAL A 106 15.98 25.02 10.33
CA VAL A 106 14.96 24.03 10.66
C VAL A 106 15.56 22.62 10.66
N ALA A 107 16.34 22.25 9.64
CA ALA A 107 16.99 20.94 9.58
C ALA A 107 17.89 20.68 10.81
N LEU A 108 18.76 21.64 11.15
CA LEU A 108 19.70 21.51 12.27
C LEU A 108 18.99 21.51 13.62
N ALA A 109 17.91 22.28 13.78
CA ALA A 109 17.14 22.33 15.02
C ALA A 109 16.43 21.00 15.35
N HIS A 110 16.12 20.18 14.35
CA HIS A 110 15.48 18.87 14.56
C HIS A 110 16.45 17.80 15.07
N LEU A 111 17.76 17.99 14.90
CA LEU A 111 18.75 17.03 15.39
C LEU A 111 18.79 16.99 16.94
N PRO A 112 18.89 18.12 17.68
CA PRO A 112 18.73 18.13 19.14
C PRO A 112 17.41 17.54 19.61
N VAL A 113 16.31 17.71 18.87
CA VAL A 113 15.00 17.12 19.20
C VAL A 113 15.06 15.58 19.12
N ALA A 114 15.72 15.03 18.09
CA ALA A 114 15.93 13.58 17.98
C ALA A 114 16.78 13.04 19.15
N PHE A 115 17.84 13.74 19.53
CA PHE A 115 18.68 13.38 20.69
C PHE A 115 17.90 13.46 21.99
N LEU A 116 17.12 14.51 22.21
CA LEU A 116 16.29 14.66 23.40
C LEU A 116 15.28 13.52 23.50
N ALA A 117 14.58 13.20 22.40
CA ALA A 117 13.65 12.07 22.36
C ALA A 117 14.35 10.75 22.69
N LEU A 118 15.56 10.51 22.16
CA LEU A 118 16.36 9.32 22.46
C LEU A 118 16.72 9.23 23.94
N LEU A 119 17.17 10.34 24.54
CA LEU A 119 17.57 10.41 25.95
C LEU A 119 16.39 10.22 26.90
N VAL A 120 15.26 10.88 26.62
CA VAL A 120 14.02 10.75 27.41
C VAL A 120 13.47 9.32 27.35
N ALA A 121 13.64 8.64 26.21
CA ALA A 121 13.27 7.25 26.05
C ALA A 121 14.21 6.26 26.75
N GLY A 122 15.28 6.72 27.41
CA GLY A 122 16.28 5.86 28.05
C GLY A 122 17.31 5.25 27.09
N GLY A 123 17.28 5.60 25.80
CA GLY A 123 18.18 5.06 24.77
C GLY A 123 19.56 5.72 24.71
N GLY A 124 20.04 6.31 25.81
CA GLY A 124 21.26 7.12 25.85
C GLY A 124 22.52 6.40 25.35
N ALA A 125 22.59 5.08 25.53
CA ALA A 125 23.67 4.23 25.01
C ALA A 125 23.83 4.29 23.48
N ALA A 126 22.77 4.65 22.74
CA ALA A 126 22.80 4.79 21.28
C ALA A 126 23.09 6.21 20.78
N SER A 127 23.42 7.16 21.66
CA SER A 127 23.73 8.54 21.27
C SER A 127 24.87 8.61 20.24
N GLY A 128 25.90 7.76 20.39
CA GLY A 128 26.99 7.64 19.42
C GLY A 128 26.53 7.13 18.05
N SER A 129 25.56 6.20 18.02
CA SER A 129 24.98 5.69 16.77
C SER A 129 24.13 6.75 16.07
N LEU A 130 23.33 7.51 16.81
CA LEU A 130 22.55 8.63 16.26
C LEU A 130 23.46 9.75 15.72
N ALA A 131 24.54 10.07 16.46
CA ALA A 131 25.56 11.03 16.01
C ALA A 131 26.26 10.54 14.73
N GLY A 132 26.69 9.27 14.71
CA GLY A 132 27.30 8.66 13.54
C GLY A 132 26.39 8.66 12.31
N ALA A 133 25.09 8.39 12.49
CA ALA A 133 24.09 8.48 11.44
C ALA A 133 24.00 9.92 10.89
N ALA A 134 23.92 10.91 11.78
CA ALA A 134 23.81 12.32 11.39
C ALA A 134 25.05 12.81 10.63
N VAL A 135 26.25 12.48 11.14
CA VAL A 135 27.53 12.83 10.51
C VAL A 135 27.68 12.13 9.16
N GLY A 136 27.42 10.83 9.09
CA GLY A 136 27.53 10.06 7.86
C GLY A 136 26.61 10.56 6.76
N LEU A 137 25.35 10.91 7.10
CA LEU A 137 24.41 11.50 6.13
C LEU A 137 24.80 12.91 5.71
N MET A 138 25.30 13.75 6.63
CA MET A 138 25.78 15.08 6.26
C MET A 138 27.01 14.99 5.35
N LEU A 139 27.96 14.10 5.64
CA LEU A 139 29.12 13.84 4.77
C LEU A 139 28.67 13.39 3.39
N TYR A 140 27.75 12.42 3.31
CA TYR A 140 27.18 11.99 2.04
C TYR A 140 26.51 13.16 1.29
N ASN A 141 25.70 13.98 1.95
CA ASN A 141 25.04 15.12 1.31
C ASN A 141 26.07 16.10 0.72
N LEU A 142 27.17 16.37 1.44
CA LEU A 142 28.20 17.33 1.03
C LEU A 142 29.09 16.83 -0.12
N VAL A 143 29.48 15.55 -0.11
CA VAL A 143 30.49 15.03 -1.06
C VAL A 143 30.02 13.88 -1.94
N GLY A 144 28.89 13.24 -1.64
CA GLY A 144 28.45 11.97 -2.24
C GLY A 144 28.42 12.00 -3.77
N LYS A 145 27.78 13.01 -4.36
CA LYS A 145 27.69 13.22 -5.82
C LYS A 145 29.00 13.70 -6.47
N ARG A 146 30.04 13.97 -5.69
CA ARG A 146 31.34 14.50 -6.18
C ARG A 146 32.46 13.47 -6.07
N LEU A 147 32.27 12.42 -5.27
CA LEU A 147 33.25 11.36 -5.09
C LEU A 147 33.54 10.63 -6.41
N GLY A 148 34.81 10.33 -6.67
CA GLY A 148 35.23 9.51 -7.83
C GLY A 148 34.82 8.04 -7.74
N VAL A 149 34.31 7.62 -6.57
CA VAL A 149 33.88 6.27 -6.24
C VAL A 149 32.43 6.28 -5.72
N PRO A 150 31.43 6.61 -6.57
CA PRO A 150 30.04 6.78 -6.14
C PRO A 150 29.44 5.53 -5.48
N LEU A 151 29.93 4.34 -5.81
CA LEU A 151 29.52 3.10 -5.15
C LEU A 151 29.86 3.09 -3.64
N VAL A 152 31.03 3.63 -3.27
CA VAL A 152 31.44 3.77 -1.87
C VAL A 152 30.57 4.81 -1.17
N ALA A 153 30.17 5.87 -1.89
CA ALA A 153 29.25 6.87 -1.36
C ALA A 153 27.87 6.25 -1.05
N ASP A 154 27.32 5.43 -1.96
CA ASP A 154 26.05 4.72 -1.77
C ASP A 154 26.09 3.78 -0.56
N LEU A 155 27.16 2.99 -0.43
CA LEU A 155 27.34 2.08 0.71
C LEU A 155 27.58 2.83 2.02
N GLY A 156 28.33 3.94 1.99
CA GLY A 156 28.54 4.81 3.15
C GLY A 156 27.24 5.45 3.65
N GLN A 157 26.40 5.92 2.72
CA GLN A 157 25.06 6.41 3.04
C GLN A 157 24.19 5.29 3.64
N GLY A 158 24.24 4.09 3.06
CA GLY A 158 23.55 2.92 3.59
C GLY A 158 24.00 2.56 5.01
N ALA A 159 25.30 2.56 5.28
CA ALA A 159 25.85 2.34 6.61
C ALA A 159 25.39 3.40 7.62
N ALA A 160 25.32 4.67 7.21
CA ALA A 160 24.81 5.75 8.06
C ALA A 160 23.33 5.54 8.43
N PHE A 161 22.48 5.11 7.50
CA PHE A 161 21.09 4.76 7.80
C PHE A 161 20.97 3.47 8.64
N ALA A 162 21.86 2.50 8.46
CA ALA A 162 21.87 1.28 9.24
C ALA A 162 22.10 1.53 10.75
N LEU A 163 22.80 2.62 11.11
CA LEU A 163 22.93 3.04 12.51
C LEU A 163 21.58 3.40 13.15
N LEU A 164 20.56 3.79 12.38
CA LEU A 164 19.21 4.01 12.91
C LEU A 164 18.54 2.71 13.36
N VAL A 165 18.90 1.57 12.78
CA VAL A 165 18.47 0.25 13.27
C VAL A 165 19.06 -0.02 14.65
N VAL A 166 20.32 0.36 14.87
CA VAL A 166 20.99 0.24 16.18
C VAL A 166 20.33 1.15 17.21
N VAL A 167 20.00 2.39 16.83
CA VAL A 167 19.24 3.33 17.68
C VAL A 167 17.89 2.73 18.07
N GLY A 168 17.16 2.14 17.12
CA GLY A 168 15.88 1.49 17.39
C GLY A 168 16.01 0.30 18.35
N ALA A 169 17.02 -0.54 18.18
CA ALA A 169 17.24 -1.67 19.08
C ALA A 169 17.53 -1.21 20.52
N ALA A 170 18.29 -0.11 20.68
CA ALA A 170 18.57 0.50 21.97
C ALA A 170 17.38 1.19 22.64
N LEU A 171 16.35 1.59 21.88
CA LEU A 171 15.06 2.04 22.43
C LEU A 171 14.22 0.87 22.98
N GLY A 172 14.49 -0.34 22.52
CA GLY A 172 14.00 -1.58 23.14
C GLY A 172 14.95 -2.04 24.25
N SER A 173 15.34 -3.30 24.21
CA SER A 173 16.26 -3.92 25.18
C SER A 173 17.72 -3.99 24.72
N GLY A 174 18.07 -3.36 23.59
CA GLY A 174 19.43 -3.31 23.05
C GLY A 174 19.65 -4.13 21.77
N PRO A 175 20.80 -3.95 21.09
CA PRO A 175 21.15 -4.68 19.87
C PRO A 175 21.30 -6.19 20.09
N THR A 176 20.77 -6.98 19.16
CA THR A 176 20.90 -8.44 19.11
C THR A 176 21.59 -8.88 17.80
N HIS A 177 21.84 -10.19 17.62
CA HIS A 177 22.28 -10.71 16.32
C HIS A 177 21.34 -10.33 15.18
N ALA A 178 20.03 -10.31 15.42
CA ALA A 178 19.05 -9.90 14.42
C ALA A 178 19.19 -8.41 14.04
N THR A 179 19.59 -7.56 14.99
CA THR A 179 19.85 -6.13 14.74
C THR A 179 20.92 -5.95 13.66
N TRP A 180 22.01 -6.72 13.71
CA TRP A 180 23.10 -6.61 12.74
C TRP A 180 22.72 -7.12 11.34
N TRP A 181 21.93 -8.19 11.26
CA TRP A 181 21.38 -8.67 9.98
C TRP A 181 20.45 -7.63 9.35
N VAL A 182 19.56 -7.03 10.15
CA VAL A 182 18.64 -6.00 9.68
C VAL A 182 19.39 -4.71 9.34
N ALA A 183 20.43 -4.34 10.09
CA ALA A 183 21.29 -3.21 9.77
C ALA A 183 22.02 -3.41 8.43
N ALA A 184 22.58 -4.59 8.20
CA ALA A 184 23.19 -4.95 6.91
C ALA A 184 22.15 -4.90 5.77
N TYR A 185 20.95 -5.42 6.01
CA TYR A 185 19.84 -5.35 5.05
C TYR A 185 19.48 -3.90 4.69
N VAL A 186 19.32 -3.03 5.69
CA VAL A 186 19.03 -1.61 5.50
C VAL A 186 20.16 -0.90 4.73
N ALA A 187 21.43 -1.21 5.03
CA ALA A 187 22.56 -0.62 4.34
C ALA A 187 22.54 -0.94 2.83
N ILE A 188 22.36 -2.21 2.48
CA ILE A 188 22.28 -2.66 1.08
C ILE A 188 21.01 -2.12 0.41
N HIS A 189 19.89 -2.06 1.15
CA HIS A 189 18.64 -1.55 0.62
C HIS A 189 18.75 -0.07 0.24
N VAL A 190 19.32 0.75 1.12
CA VAL A 190 19.58 2.17 0.83
C VAL A 190 20.55 2.32 -0.34
N ALA A 191 21.62 1.52 -0.41
CA ALA A 191 22.54 1.55 -1.54
C ALA A 191 21.84 1.22 -2.87
N LEU A 192 20.90 0.27 -2.88
CA LEU A 192 20.06 -0.04 -4.05
C LEU A 192 19.12 1.12 -4.39
N VAL A 193 18.47 1.71 -3.39
CA VAL A 193 17.55 2.83 -3.58
C VAL A 193 18.30 4.03 -4.15
N ASN A 194 19.44 4.41 -3.59
CA ASN A 194 20.18 5.58 -4.02
C ASN A 194 20.94 5.34 -5.33
N GLY A 195 21.73 4.26 -5.40
CA GLY A 195 22.62 3.97 -6.52
C GLY A 195 21.92 3.47 -7.79
N ILE A 196 20.68 3.01 -7.69
CA ILE A 196 19.88 2.54 -8.84
C ILE A 196 18.60 3.35 -9.00
N HIS A 197 17.66 3.29 -8.05
CA HIS A 197 16.36 3.95 -8.24
C HIS A 197 16.48 5.47 -8.32
N GLY A 198 17.19 6.08 -7.38
CA GLY A 198 17.46 7.52 -7.34
C GLY A 198 18.34 7.95 -8.50
N ALA A 199 19.51 7.33 -8.64
CA ALA A 199 20.47 7.69 -9.68
C ALA A 199 19.93 7.54 -11.11
N LEU A 200 19.10 6.54 -11.42
CA LEU A 200 18.46 6.42 -12.74
C LEU A 200 17.35 7.46 -12.95
N ARG A 201 16.61 7.82 -11.89
CA ARG A 201 15.59 8.87 -11.95
C ARG A 201 16.21 10.23 -12.24
N ASP A 202 17.38 10.50 -11.70
CA ASP A 202 18.03 11.81 -11.72
C ASP A 202 19.15 11.89 -12.78
N ALA A 203 19.43 10.80 -13.51
CA ALA A 203 20.53 10.63 -14.47
C ALA A 203 20.65 11.75 -15.52
N GLU A 204 19.54 12.21 -16.10
CA GLU A 204 19.57 13.27 -17.13
C GLU A 204 20.13 14.58 -16.56
N ASN A 205 19.58 15.03 -15.43
CA ASN A 205 19.97 16.28 -14.79
C ASN A 205 21.37 16.18 -14.18
N ASP A 206 21.69 15.02 -13.59
CA ASP A 206 22.99 14.74 -12.98
C ASP A 206 24.12 14.72 -14.01
N ALA A 207 23.88 14.15 -15.21
CA ALA A 207 24.86 14.13 -16.29
C ALA A 207 25.19 15.54 -16.80
N VAL A 208 24.18 16.39 -16.99
CA VAL A 208 24.36 17.79 -17.43
C VAL A 208 25.18 18.61 -16.43
N ARG A 209 25.11 18.28 -15.13
CA ARG A 209 25.79 19.01 -14.06
C ARG A 209 27.10 18.35 -13.59
N GLY A 210 27.55 17.30 -14.27
CA GLY A 210 28.79 16.61 -13.95
C GLY A 210 28.77 15.88 -12.61
N ALA A 211 27.58 15.53 -12.10
CA ALA A 211 27.46 14.72 -10.90
C ALA A 211 27.95 13.29 -11.18
N ARG A 212 28.60 12.69 -10.18
CA ARG A 212 29.12 11.33 -10.22
C ARG A 212 28.19 10.43 -9.43
N THR A 213 27.36 9.67 -10.13
CA THR A 213 26.46 8.68 -9.53
C THR A 213 26.79 7.29 -10.04
N THR A 214 26.40 6.27 -9.28
CA THR A 214 26.67 4.86 -9.66
C THR A 214 26.03 4.51 -10.99
N ALA A 215 24.82 4.99 -11.27
CA ALA A 215 24.17 4.78 -12.55
C ALA A 215 24.98 5.38 -13.72
N LEU A 216 25.45 6.63 -13.60
CA LEU A 216 26.25 7.30 -14.63
C LEU A 216 27.61 6.63 -14.82
N LEU A 217 28.28 6.23 -13.73
CA LEU A 217 29.54 5.48 -13.78
C LEU A 217 29.40 4.15 -14.54
N LEU A 218 28.25 3.48 -14.37
CA LEU A 218 27.92 2.23 -15.06
C LEU A 218 27.33 2.46 -16.48
N GLY A 219 27.35 3.70 -16.98
CA GLY A 219 26.98 4.08 -18.33
C GLY A 219 25.49 4.35 -18.57
N ALA A 220 24.69 4.54 -17.52
CA ALA A 220 23.29 4.91 -17.68
C ALA A 220 23.16 6.30 -18.32
N SER A 221 22.10 6.48 -19.10
CA SER A 221 21.67 7.79 -19.57
C SER A 221 20.14 7.85 -19.57
N ALA A 222 19.59 9.05 -19.46
CA ALA A 222 18.15 9.27 -19.55
C ALA A 222 17.88 10.41 -20.52
N SER A 223 16.86 10.24 -21.37
CA SER A 223 16.40 11.26 -22.32
C SER A 223 14.87 11.31 -22.32
N PRO A 224 14.24 12.50 -22.42
CA PRO A 224 12.80 12.64 -22.46
C PRO A 224 12.12 11.94 -23.64
N ARG A 225 12.86 11.67 -24.72
CA ARG A 225 12.35 11.04 -25.95
C ARG A 225 12.60 9.53 -26.02
N GLU A 226 13.68 9.06 -25.40
CA GLU A 226 14.17 7.68 -25.56
C GLU A 226 14.00 6.82 -24.29
N GLY A 227 13.58 7.43 -23.18
CA GLY A 227 13.43 6.76 -21.89
C GLY A 227 14.76 6.63 -21.14
N ILE A 228 14.83 5.68 -20.19
CA ILE A 228 16.08 5.40 -19.46
C ILE A 228 16.86 4.30 -20.20
N ALA A 229 18.06 4.63 -20.65
CA ALA A 229 19.04 3.63 -21.06
C ALA A 229 19.61 2.96 -19.81
N VAL A 230 19.36 1.66 -19.68
CA VAL A 230 19.84 0.83 -18.55
C VAL A 230 20.84 -0.22 -19.09
N PRO A 231 22.14 0.09 -19.13
CA PRO A 231 23.17 -0.82 -19.62
C PRO A 231 23.25 -2.13 -18.84
N ALA A 232 23.90 -3.13 -19.42
CA ALA A 232 24.10 -4.43 -18.77
C ALA A 232 24.85 -4.31 -17.44
N ALA A 233 25.75 -3.34 -17.28
CA ALA A 233 26.46 -3.08 -16.04
C ALA A 233 25.52 -2.67 -14.90
N VAL A 234 24.62 -1.71 -15.13
CA VAL A 234 23.57 -1.31 -14.16
C VAL A 234 22.66 -2.48 -13.81
N ARG A 235 22.24 -3.27 -14.80
CA ARG A 235 21.38 -4.44 -14.57
C ARG A 235 22.07 -5.49 -13.70
N ARG A 236 23.32 -5.83 -14.02
CA ARG A 236 24.11 -6.79 -13.23
C ARG A 236 24.27 -6.31 -11.80
N TRP A 237 24.59 -5.03 -11.61
CA TRP A 237 24.74 -4.43 -10.29
C TRP A 237 23.42 -4.49 -9.49
N GLY A 238 22.29 -4.17 -10.12
CA GLY A 238 20.97 -4.30 -9.50
C GLY A 238 20.60 -5.73 -9.13
N VAL A 239 20.94 -6.71 -9.97
CA VAL A 239 20.74 -8.14 -9.66
C VAL A 239 21.61 -8.55 -8.47
N VAL A 240 22.86 -8.10 -8.40
CA VAL A 240 23.75 -8.39 -7.26
C VAL A 240 23.18 -7.83 -5.96
N LEU A 241 22.81 -6.54 -5.92
CA LEU A 241 22.22 -5.92 -4.72
C LEU A 241 20.90 -6.62 -4.33
N GLN A 242 20.05 -6.96 -5.30
CA GLN A 242 18.81 -7.69 -5.04
C GLN A 242 19.07 -9.09 -4.47
N ALA A 243 20.03 -9.83 -5.02
CA ALA A 243 20.40 -11.16 -4.53
C ALA A 243 20.97 -11.09 -3.12
N VAL A 244 21.81 -10.08 -2.81
CA VAL A 244 22.32 -9.84 -1.46
C VAL A 244 21.17 -9.55 -0.49
N LEU A 245 20.19 -8.72 -0.85
CA LEU A 245 19.01 -8.47 -0.01
C LEU A 245 18.21 -9.75 0.29
N LEU A 246 17.99 -10.59 -0.72
CA LEU A 246 17.32 -11.88 -0.53
C LEU A 246 18.14 -12.82 0.37
N GLY A 247 19.46 -12.85 0.19
CA GLY A 247 20.38 -13.61 1.05
C GLY A 247 20.32 -13.14 2.50
N LEU A 248 20.31 -11.83 2.75
CA LEU A 248 20.18 -11.21 4.06
C LEU A 248 18.83 -11.49 4.74
N LEU A 249 17.79 -11.92 4.00
CA LEU A 249 16.51 -12.39 4.55
C LEU A 249 16.51 -13.91 4.80
N VAL A 250 17.09 -14.69 3.89
CA VAL A 250 17.03 -16.17 3.93
C VAL A 250 18.06 -16.76 4.90
N VAL A 251 19.31 -16.30 4.85
CA VAL A 251 20.40 -16.86 5.67
C VAL A 251 20.08 -16.82 7.17
N PRO A 252 19.56 -15.72 7.74
CA PRO A 252 19.26 -15.66 9.17
C PRO A 252 18.15 -16.62 9.62
N LEU A 253 17.24 -17.00 8.71
CA LEU A 253 16.21 -18.00 8.95
C LEU A 253 16.81 -19.41 8.99
N LEU A 254 17.72 -19.71 8.06
CA LEU A 254 18.39 -21.00 7.98
C LEU A 254 19.36 -21.23 9.17
N THR A 255 20.02 -20.17 9.64
CA THR A 255 20.96 -20.25 10.75
C THR A 255 20.32 -20.05 12.13
N GLY A 256 19.00 -19.79 12.19
CA GLY A 256 18.29 -19.52 13.46
C GLY A 256 18.65 -18.19 14.12
N ALA A 257 19.33 -17.28 13.42
CA ALA A 257 19.75 -15.98 13.95
C ALA A 257 18.57 -15.03 14.28
N VAL A 258 17.38 -15.32 13.74
CA VAL A 258 16.12 -14.59 14.02
C VAL A 258 15.19 -15.39 14.95
N GLY A 259 15.70 -16.45 15.58
CA GLY A 259 14.94 -17.37 16.43
C GLY A 259 14.61 -18.66 15.70
N SER A 260 14.46 -19.75 16.45
CA SER A 260 14.19 -21.07 15.88
C SER A 260 12.80 -21.09 15.23
N PRO A 261 12.64 -21.55 13.98
CA PRO A 261 11.34 -21.65 13.28
C PRO A 261 10.42 -22.78 13.81
N ARG A 262 10.53 -23.12 15.09
CA ARG A 262 9.76 -24.20 15.74
C ARG A 262 8.33 -23.78 16.08
N SER A 263 8.01 -22.48 16.05
CA SER A 263 6.63 -21.98 16.21
C SER A 263 5.99 -21.65 14.86
N ALA A 264 4.70 -21.99 14.72
CA ALA A 264 3.94 -21.75 13.48
C ALA A 264 3.88 -20.27 13.08
N SER A 265 3.87 -19.35 14.05
CA SER A 265 3.88 -17.90 13.80
C SER A 265 5.19 -17.43 13.15
N VAL A 266 6.34 -17.97 13.56
CA VAL A 266 7.65 -17.67 12.95
C VAL A 266 7.74 -18.21 11.53
N ALA A 267 7.25 -19.43 11.30
CA ALA A 267 7.19 -20.00 9.95
C ALA A 267 6.28 -19.19 9.02
N LEU A 268 5.09 -18.80 9.46
CA LEU A 268 4.15 -17.97 8.68
C LEU A 268 4.73 -16.59 8.36
N ALA A 269 5.37 -15.94 9.32
CA ALA A 269 6.04 -14.66 9.11
C ALA A 269 7.22 -14.76 8.14
N ALA A 270 8.00 -15.84 8.20
CA ALA A 270 9.06 -16.11 7.25
C ALA A 270 8.51 -16.29 5.82
N VAL A 271 7.47 -17.11 5.65
CA VAL A 271 6.80 -17.32 4.35
C VAL A 271 6.21 -16.01 3.83
N GLY A 272 5.50 -15.26 4.68
CA GLY A 272 4.91 -13.97 4.33
C GLY A 272 5.97 -12.93 3.91
N GLY A 273 7.07 -12.83 4.66
CA GLY A 273 8.18 -11.94 4.34
C GLY A 273 8.87 -12.29 3.03
N LEU A 274 9.09 -13.59 2.76
CA LEU A 274 9.64 -14.07 1.49
C LEU A 274 8.67 -13.79 0.32
N ALA A 275 7.38 -14.01 0.50
CA ALA A 275 6.37 -13.70 -0.52
C ALA A 275 6.34 -12.20 -0.87
N VAL A 276 6.46 -11.34 0.15
CA VAL A 276 6.59 -9.88 -0.02
C VAL A 276 7.88 -9.54 -0.77
N ALA A 277 9.02 -10.17 -0.44
CA ALA A 277 10.29 -9.96 -1.13
C ALA A 277 10.27 -10.44 -2.59
N VAL A 278 9.60 -11.55 -2.89
CA VAL A 278 9.37 -12.05 -4.27
C VAL A 278 8.51 -11.06 -5.04
N THR A 279 7.44 -10.55 -4.41
CA THR A 279 6.59 -9.51 -5.01
C THR A 279 7.39 -8.24 -5.30
N GLY A 280 8.24 -7.80 -4.35
CA GLY A 280 9.18 -6.71 -4.56
C GLY A 280 10.11 -6.95 -5.73
N THR A 281 10.71 -8.13 -5.84
CA THR A 281 11.59 -8.53 -6.95
C THR A 281 10.85 -8.47 -8.29
N TRP A 282 9.59 -8.92 -8.32
CA TRP A 282 8.74 -8.81 -9.51
C TRP A 282 8.43 -7.35 -9.88
N MET A 283 8.21 -6.47 -8.89
CA MET A 283 8.05 -5.03 -9.13
C MET A 283 9.30 -4.39 -9.75
N LEU A 284 10.50 -4.82 -9.36
CA LEU A 284 11.75 -4.38 -9.99
C LEU A 284 11.85 -4.83 -11.46
N ALA A 285 11.49 -6.09 -11.74
CA ALA A 285 11.43 -6.60 -13.11
C ALA A 285 10.39 -5.84 -13.96
N LEU A 286 9.24 -5.51 -13.37
CA LEU A 286 8.21 -4.70 -14.02
C LEU A 286 8.67 -3.26 -14.28
N ALA A 287 9.40 -2.65 -13.33
CA ALA A 287 10.01 -1.33 -13.53
C ALA A 287 10.96 -1.33 -14.72
N TYR A 288 11.81 -2.36 -14.84
CA TYR A 288 12.71 -2.52 -15.97
C TYR A 288 11.97 -2.77 -17.30
N ALA A 289 10.93 -3.60 -17.30
CA ALA A 289 10.11 -3.84 -18.49
C ALA A 289 9.45 -2.55 -19.00
N ARG A 290 9.20 -1.59 -18.10
CA ARG A 290 8.60 -0.29 -18.39
C ARG A 290 9.59 0.87 -18.51
N ARG A 291 10.90 0.61 -18.61
CA ARG A 291 11.95 1.65 -18.69
C ARG A 291 11.78 2.72 -19.79
N HIS A 292 10.98 2.43 -20.81
CA HIS A 292 10.63 3.37 -21.88
C HIS A 292 9.57 4.40 -21.45
N ASP A 293 8.85 4.16 -20.35
CA ASP A 293 7.96 5.10 -19.68
C ASP A 293 8.51 5.37 -18.27
N LEU A 294 9.23 6.47 -18.12
CA LEU A 294 9.87 6.86 -16.87
C LEU A 294 8.87 6.93 -15.71
N ARG A 295 7.65 7.44 -15.94
CA ARG A 295 6.66 7.59 -14.86
C ARG A 295 6.13 6.24 -14.38
N ALA A 296 5.84 5.34 -15.31
CA ALA A 296 5.41 3.98 -14.95
C ALA A 296 6.53 3.14 -14.34
N ALA A 297 7.76 3.29 -14.82
CA ALA A 297 8.94 2.65 -14.22
C ALA A 297 9.17 3.14 -12.78
N MET A 298 9.06 4.44 -12.53
CA MET A 298 9.17 5.02 -11.18
C MET A 298 8.07 4.49 -10.24
N ALA A 299 6.82 4.40 -10.69
CA ALA A 299 5.73 3.86 -9.86
C ALA A 299 5.98 2.40 -9.44
N CYS A 300 6.44 1.55 -10.38
CA CYS A 300 6.83 0.17 -10.06
C CYS A 300 8.04 0.15 -9.12
N GLY A 301 9.00 1.04 -9.33
CA GLY A 301 10.18 1.19 -8.47
C GLY A 301 9.81 1.58 -7.04
N THR A 302 8.89 2.51 -6.83
CA THR A 302 8.40 2.88 -5.49
C THR A 302 7.80 1.66 -4.76
N TRP A 303 6.99 0.85 -5.47
CA TRP A 303 6.42 -0.37 -4.88
C TRP A 303 7.48 -1.44 -4.59
N HIS A 304 8.51 -1.55 -5.42
CA HIS A 304 9.67 -2.38 -5.12
C HIS A 304 10.32 -1.96 -3.81
N VAL A 305 10.63 -0.66 -3.65
CA VAL A 305 11.26 -0.13 -2.43
C VAL A 305 10.41 -0.41 -1.19
N VAL A 306 9.11 -0.09 -1.25
CA VAL A 306 8.18 -0.33 -0.14
C VAL A 306 8.06 -1.82 0.20
N ALA A 307 7.94 -2.69 -0.80
CA ALA A 307 7.85 -4.14 -0.58
C ALA A 307 9.14 -4.70 0.04
N MET A 308 10.30 -4.29 -0.45
CA MET A 308 11.57 -4.73 0.14
C MET A 308 11.74 -4.23 1.58
N LEU A 309 11.23 -3.05 1.96
CA LEU A 309 11.21 -2.63 3.37
C LEU A 309 10.18 -3.37 4.22
N ALA A 310 9.04 -3.74 3.63
CA ALA A 310 8.00 -4.52 4.32
C ALA A 310 8.45 -5.95 4.63
N ALA A 311 9.28 -6.57 3.79
CA ALA A 311 9.71 -7.96 3.95
C ALA A 311 10.35 -8.27 5.33
N PRO A 312 11.42 -7.59 5.78
CA PRO A 312 12.00 -7.85 7.11
C PRO A 312 11.02 -7.49 8.24
N LEU A 313 10.17 -6.48 8.05
CA LEU A 313 9.17 -6.11 9.05
C LEU A 313 8.16 -7.24 9.25
N VAL A 314 7.64 -7.83 8.17
CA VAL A 314 6.75 -8.99 8.21
C VAL A 314 7.42 -10.17 8.90
N MET A 315 8.69 -10.45 8.60
CA MET A 315 9.45 -11.53 9.26
C MET A 315 9.61 -11.32 10.77
N LEU A 316 9.67 -10.06 11.23
CA LEU A 316 9.82 -9.72 12.64
C LEU A 316 8.48 -9.59 13.37
N THR A 317 7.34 -9.67 12.68
CA THR A 317 6.00 -9.58 13.33
C THR A 317 5.77 -10.55 14.49
N PRO A 318 6.28 -11.81 14.50
CA PRO A 318 6.08 -12.71 15.64
C PRO A 318 6.74 -12.24 16.93
N ARG A 319 7.70 -11.32 16.84
CA ARG A 319 8.37 -10.71 17.99
C ARG A 319 7.61 -9.51 18.52
N LEU A 320 6.72 -8.92 17.72
CA LEU A 320 5.98 -7.73 18.08
C LEU A 320 4.62 -8.12 18.66
N VAL A 321 4.25 -7.47 19.76
CA VAL A 321 2.83 -7.38 20.13
C VAL A 321 2.08 -6.65 19.02
N TRP A 322 0.83 -7.03 18.76
CA TRP A 322 0.07 -6.52 17.61
C TRP A 322 -0.01 -4.97 17.55
N PRO A 323 -0.09 -4.19 18.66
CA PRO A 323 -0.10 -2.73 18.55
C PRO A 323 1.25 -2.19 18.05
N ALA A 324 2.37 -2.81 18.43
CA ALA A 324 3.68 -2.44 17.94
C ALA A 324 3.83 -2.79 16.45
N ALA A 325 3.32 -3.95 16.02
CA ALA A 325 3.25 -4.32 14.61
C ALA A 325 2.39 -3.34 13.80
N PHE A 326 1.26 -2.88 14.36
CA PHE A 326 0.40 -1.88 13.74
C PHE A 326 1.11 -0.54 13.55
N VAL A 327 1.79 -0.02 14.58
CA VAL A 327 2.54 1.24 14.47
C VAL A 327 3.60 1.14 13.37
N ALA A 328 4.37 0.06 13.33
CA ALA A 328 5.39 -0.14 12.30
C ALA A 328 4.79 -0.24 10.88
N ALA A 329 3.69 -0.97 10.72
CA ALA A 329 2.97 -1.07 9.44
C ALA A 329 2.35 0.28 9.01
N ALA A 330 1.78 1.04 9.96
CA ALA A 330 1.21 2.36 9.71
C ALA A 330 2.29 3.37 9.27
N VAL A 331 3.46 3.36 9.92
CA VAL A 331 4.61 4.18 9.52
C VAL A 331 5.03 3.89 8.09
N LEU A 332 5.08 2.61 7.69
CA LEU A 332 5.50 2.20 6.36
C LEU A 332 4.45 2.49 5.28
N LEU A 333 3.17 2.21 5.56
CA LEU A 333 2.11 2.17 4.55
C LEU A 333 1.27 3.44 4.49
N ALA A 334 1.02 4.13 5.61
CA ALA A 334 0.12 5.27 5.62
C ALA A 334 0.64 6.45 4.77
N PRO A 335 1.92 6.86 4.85
CA PRO A 335 2.41 8.00 4.07
C PRO A 335 2.30 7.83 2.53
N PRO A 336 2.75 6.71 1.92
CA PRO A 336 2.59 6.53 0.47
C PRO A 336 1.13 6.40 0.05
N LEU A 337 0.27 5.73 0.84
CA LEU A 337 -1.15 5.57 0.54
C LEU A 337 -1.95 6.89 0.66
N LEU A 338 -1.61 7.74 1.63
CA LEU A 338 -2.34 8.98 1.90
C LEU A 338 -1.88 10.12 0.99
N PHE A 339 -0.60 10.21 0.64
CA PHE A 339 -0.02 11.43 0.08
C PHE A 339 0.57 11.28 -1.34
N ASP A 340 0.91 10.09 -1.82
CA ASP A 340 1.47 9.91 -3.17
C ASP A 340 0.36 9.68 -4.22
N ARG A 341 0.27 10.53 -5.25
CA ARG A 341 -0.72 10.38 -6.32
C ARG A 341 -0.43 9.17 -7.22
N ALA A 342 0.84 8.88 -7.50
CA ALA A 342 1.24 7.74 -8.33
C ALA A 342 0.96 6.40 -7.65
N VAL A 343 0.98 6.37 -6.32
CA VAL A 343 0.59 5.20 -5.50
C VAL A 343 -0.93 5.07 -5.38
N ARG A 344 -1.66 6.18 -5.30
CA ARG A 344 -3.13 6.20 -5.15
C ARG A 344 -3.90 5.74 -6.40
N THR A 345 -3.35 5.99 -7.59
CA THR A 345 -3.95 5.52 -8.84
C THR A 345 -3.51 4.08 -9.12
N THR A 346 -4.34 3.09 -8.79
CA THR A 346 -4.15 1.67 -9.17
C THR A 346 -4.16 1.46 -10.68
N ALA A 347 -4.59 2.47 -11.44
CA ALA A 347 -4.26 2.59 -12.83
C ALA A 347 -2.76 2.84 -12.95
N PHE A 348 -2.03 1.81 -13.34
CA PHE A 348 -0.68 1.88 -13.93
C PHE A 348 -0.60 2.78 -15.20
N GLN A 349 -1.58 3.65 -15.42
CA GLN A 349 -1.64 4.69 -16.43
C GLN A 349 -1.49 6.03 -15.70
N VAL A 350 -0.34 6.65 -15.87
CA VAL A 350 -0.11 8.00 -15.38
C VAL A 350 -0.78 8.97 -16.37
N PRO A 351 -1.60 9.94 -15.93
CA PRO A 351 -2.14 10.96 -16.81
C PRO A 351 -1.03 11.65 -17.61
N GLY A 352 -1.17 11.70 -18.94
CA GLY A 352 -0.13 12.20 -19.86
C GLY A 352 0.90 11.16 -20.33
N SER A 353 0.71 9.87 -20.04
CA SER A 353 1.45 8.78 -20.70
C SER A 353 1.19 8.79 -22.21
N THR A 354 2.23 9.02 -23.01
CA THR A 354 2.19 8.86 -24.48
C THR A 354 2.24 7.39 -24.91
N ALA A 355 2.56 6.47 -23.99
CA ALA A 355 2.55 5.05 -24.24
C ALA A 355 1.11 4.51 -24.15
N SER A 356 0.50 4.29 -25.30
CA SER A 356 -0.57 3.30 -25.43
C SER A 356 0.08 1.92 -25.19
N PRO A 357 -0.38 1.13 -24.19
CA PRO A 357 0.15 -0.22 -24.02
C PRO A 357 -0.35 -1.05 -25.21
N GLN A 358 0.47 -1.19 -26.25
CA GLN A 358 0.27 -2.21 -27.27
C GLN A 358 0.37 -3.56 -26.54
N PRO A 359 -0.72 -4.35 -26.47
CA PRO A 359 -0.66 -5.67 -25.86
C PRO A 359 0.28 -6.53 -26.72
N THR A 360 1.28 -7.16 -26.10
CA THR A 360 1.96 -8.30 -26.73
C THR A 360 0.90 -9.38 -27.01
N PRO A 361 0.76 -9.87 -28.25
CA PRO A 361 -0.37 -10.71 -28.68
C PRO A 361 -0.64 -11.96 -27.81
N GLY A 362 0.37 -12.47 -27.10
CA GLY A 362 0.26 -13.69 -26.28
C GLY A 362 -0.19 -13.53 -24.82
N THR A 363 -0.17 -12.32 -24.23
CA THR A 363 -0.46 -12.13 -22.77
C THR A 363 -1.76 -11.36 -22.48
N ALA A 364 -2.42 -10.85 -23.53
CA ALA A 364 -3.67 -10.09 -23.42
C ALA A 364 -4.81 -10.84 -22.67
N PRO A 365 -5.03 -12.16 -22.87
CA PRO A 365 -6.13 -12.88 -22.23
C PRO A 365 -5.92 -13.09 -20.73
N VAL A 366 -4.72 -13.48 -20.32
CA VAL A 366 -4.38 -13.71 -18.90
C VAL A 366 -4.43 -12.42 -18.11
N ARG A 367 -3.88 -11.34 -18.68
CA ARG A 367 -3.95 -10.00 -18.09
C ARG A 367 -5.39 -9.49 -18.01
N GLY A 368 -6.19 -9.78 -19.02
CA GLY A 368 -7.62 -9.48 -19.06
C GLY A 368 -8.37 -10.19 -17.93
N LEU A 369 -8.21 -11.51 -17.80
CA LEU A 369 -8.82 -12.30 -16.73
C LEU A 369 -8.38 -11.82 -15.34
N TRP A 370 -7.10 -11.58 -15.12
CA TRP A 370 -6.60 -11.02 -13.86
C TRP A 370 -7.28 -9.70 -13.49
N ARG A 371 -7.48 -8.80 -14.46
CA ARG A 371 -8.22 -7.54 -14.24
C ARG A 371 -9.67 -7.79 -13.86
N MET A 372 -10.34 -8.76 -14.51
CA MET A 372 -11.72 -9.12 -14.21
C MET A 372 -11.89 -9.73 -12.81
N THR A 373 -10.86 -10.37 -12.24
CA THR A 373 -10.94 -10.89 -10.86
C THR A 373 -11.07 -9.80 -9.80
N ARG A 374 -10.70 -8.56 -10.13
CA ARG A 374 -10.61 -7.40 -9.23
C ARG A 374 -9.80 -7.72 -7.95
N PRO A 375 -8.46 -7.81 -8.04
CA PRO A 375 -7.63 -8.37 -6.98
C PRO A 375 -7.85 -7.82 -5.57
N GLY A 376 -8.13 -6.53 -5.43
CA GLY A 376 -8.47 -5.94 -4.14
C GLY A 376 -9.67 -6.60 -3.45
N ASN A 377 -10.69 -7.04 -4.19
CA ASN A 377 -11.90 -7.63 -3.62
C ASN A 377 -11.61 -8.99 -2.98
N TRP A 378 -10.92 -9.89 -3.69
CA TRP A 378 -10.67 -11.24 -3.18
C TRP A 378 -9.56 -11.26 -2.12
N VAL A 379 -8.60 -10.33 -2.17
CA VAL A 379 -7.61 -10.13 -1.10
C VAL A 379 -8.31 -9.69 0.18
N VAL A 380 -9.24 -8.73 0.10
CA VAL A 380 -10.01 -8.30 1.28
C VAL A 380 -10.88 -9.45 1.78
N ALA A 381 -11.52 -10.22 0.90
CA ALA A 381 -12.33 -11.35 1.33
C ALA A 381 -11.52 -12.43 2.08
N ALA A 382 -10.34 -12.77 1.57
CA ALA A 382 -9.39 -13.65 2.23
C ALA A 382 -8.93 -13.10 3.60
N ALA A 383 -8.67 -11.79 3.70
CA ALA A 383 -8.31 -11.16 4.97
C ALA A 383 -9.47 -11.20 5.98
N VAL A 384 -10.70 -10.89 5.56
CA VAL A 384 -11.89 -10.86 6.44
C VAL A 384 -12.20 -12.25 7.00
N ILE A 385 -12.16 -13.30 6.17
CA ILE A 385 -12.41 -14.66 6.65
C ILE A 385 -11.29 -15.14 7.58
N ALA A 386 -10.03 -14.79 7.32
CA ALA A 386 -8.93 -15.10 8.23
C ALA A 386 -9.10 -14.38 9.58
N ILE A 387 -9.46 -13.09 9.55
CA ILE A 387 -9.77 -12.29 10.75
C ILE A 387 -10.89 -12.93 11.58
N GLY A 388 -11.95 -13.43 10.93
CA GLY A 388 -13.00 -14.18 11.60
C GLY A 388 -12.48 -15.40 12.36
N GLY A 389 -11.59 -16.18 11.74
CA GLY A 389 -10.98 -17.35 12.38
C GLY A 389 -9.95 -17.04 13.46
N LEU A 390 -9.34 -15.84 13.47
CA LEU A 390 -8.26 -15.50 14.42
C LEU A 390 -8.76 -15.35 15.85
N VAL A 391 -10.02 -14.97 16.05
CA VAL A 391 -10.60 -14.64 17.37
C VAL A 391 -10.70 -15.86 18.29
N SER A 392 -10.80 -17.06 17.73
CA SER A 392 -10.96 -18.31 18.48
C SER A 392 -9.87 -19.36 18.14
N GLY A 393 -8.87 -19.00 17.32
CA GLY A 393 -7.74 -19.86 16.96
C GLY A 393 -8.07 -20.99 15.97
N GLY A 394 -7.11 -21.89 15.76
CA GLY A 394 -7.25 -23.04 14.86
C GLY A 394 -5.93 -23.44 14.19
N PRO A 395 -5.84 -24.62 13.55
CA PRO A 395 -4.65 -25.03 12.84
C PRO A 395 -4.47 -24.23 11.53
N TRP A 396 -3.23 -23.85 11.22
CA TRP A 396 -2.87 -22.94 10.11
C TRP A 396 -3.44 -23.35 8.74
N TRP A 397 -3.54 -24.66 8.46
CA TRP A 397 -4.04 -25.16 7.18
C TRP A 397 -5.51 -24.80 6.94
N ARG A 398 -6.32 -24.65 8.00
CA ARG A 398 -7.72 -24.23 7.89
C ARG A 398 -7.85 -22.77 7.47
N TYR A 399 -6.99 -21.89 7.98
CA TYR A 399 -6.90 -20.51 7.51
C TYR A 399 -6.58 -20.46 6.02
N VAL A 400 -5.59 -21.23 5.57
CA VAL A 400 -5.22 -21.28 4.15
C VAL A 400 -6.38 -21.75 3.28
N CYS A 401 -7.04 -22.86 3.66
CA CYS A 401 -8.20 -23.37 2.93
C CYS A 401 -9.35 -22.35 2.91
N ALA A 402 -9.68 -21.72 4.04
CA ALA A 402 -10.75 -20.71 4.12
C ALA A 402 -10.45 -19.48 3.25
N MET A 403 -9.20 -18.99 3.28
CA MET A 403 -8.74 -17.87 2.46
C MET A 403 -8.81 -18.18 0.96
N VAL A 404 -8.34 -19.37 0.56
CA VAL A 404 -8.38 -19.81 -0.84
C VAL A 404 -9.82 -20.00 -1.31
N ALA A 405 -10.69 -20.60 -0.48
CA ALA A 405 -12.10 -20.76 -0.78
C ALA A 405 -12.80 -19.41 -0.99
N ALA A 406 -12.65 -18.48 -0.04
CA ALA A 406 -13.21 -17.14 -0.14
C ALA A 406 -12.69 -16.37 -1.36
N ALA A 407 -11.37 -16.43 -1.62
CA ALA A 407 -10.77 -15.77 -2.77
C ALA A 407 -11.35 -16.30 -4.08
N CYS A 408 -11.46 -17.63 -4.22
CA CYS A 408 -12.01 -18.28 -5.39
C CYS A 408 -13.48 -17.91 -5.66
N VAL A 409 -14.32 -17.87 -4.61
CA VAL A 409 -15.72 -17.44 -4.74
C VAL A 409 -15.82 -15.99 -5.20
N VAL A 410 -15.00 -15.09 -4.66
CA VAL A 410 -14.99 -13.68 -5.07
C VAL A 410 -14.44 -13.50 -6.50
N MET A 411 -13.44 -14.28 -6.90
CA MET A 411 -12.96 -14.30 -8.29
C MET A 411 -14.07 -14.75 -9.25
N ALA A 412 -14.74 -15.86 -8.95
CA ALA A 412 -15.83 -16.39 -9.77
C ALA A 412 -16.97 -15.38 -9.93
N THR A 413 -17.42 -14.78 -8.83
CA THR A 413 -18.53 -13.82 -8.83
C THR A 413 -18.18 -12.50 -9.52
N ASN A 414 -16.94 -11.98 -9.37
CA ASN A 414 -16.51 -10.78 -10.10
C ASN A 414 -16.45 -11.01 -11.62
N VAL A 415 -15.90 -12.15 -12.06
CA VAL A 415 -15.80 -12.48 -13.49
C VAL A 415 -17.18 -12.77 -14.08
N CYS A 416 -18.05 -13.46 -13.35
CA CYS A 416 -19.45 -13.68 -13.75
C CYS A 416 -20.20 -12.34 -13.87
N ASN A 417 -19.98 -11.42 -12.93
CA ASN A 417 -20.56 -10.09 -12.99
C ASN A 417 -20.15 -9.34 -14.27
N ASP A 418 -18.85 -9.28 -14.58
CA ASP A 418 -18.36 -8.65 -15.81
C ASP A 418 -18.93 -9.34 -17.07
N ARG A 419 -19.11 -10.67 -17.03
CA ARG A 419 -19.71 -11.45 -18.11
C ARG A 419 -21.18 -11.09 -18.37
N CYS A 420 -21.96 -10.88 -17.31
CA CYS A 420 -23.35 -10.46 -17.38
C CYS A 420 -23.50 -8.96 -17.71
N ASP A 421 -22.52 -8.14 -17.33
CA ASP A 421 -22.47 -6.69 -17.59
C ASP A 421 -22.14 -6.32 -19.03
N GLY A 422 -21.68 -7.26 -19.86
CA GLY A 422 -21.05 -6.95 -21.15
C GLY A 422 -21.85 -6.04 -22.09
N ALA A 423 -23.19 -6.02 -22.01
CA ALA A 423 -24.01 -5.09 -22.80
C ALA A 423 -23.99 -3.65 -22.26
N ALA A 424 -24.16 -3.46 -20.95
CA ALA A 424 -24.10 -2.15 -20.31
C ALA A 424 -22.66 -1.60 -20.31
N ASP A 425 -21.68 -2.48 -20.09
CA ASP A 425 -20.26 -2.11 -20.09
C ASP A 425 -19.77 -1.64 -21.46
N ARG A 426 -20.35 -2.10 -22.59
CA ARG A 426 -20.01 -1.54 -23.91
C ARG A 426 -20.29 -0.05 -24.01
N LEU A 427 -21.28 0.45 -23.27
CA LEU A 427 -21.64 1.87 -23.23
C LEU A 427 -20.90 2.60 -22.11
N ASN A 428 -20.95 2.06 -20.88
CA ASN A 428 -20.42 2.73 -19.70
C ASN A 428 -18.89 2.64 -19.60
N ARG A 429 -18.29 1.51 -20.00
CA ARG A 429 -16.88 1.16 -19.73
C ARG A 429 -16.28 0.31 -20.87
N PRO A 430 -16.13 0.89 -22.09
CA PRO A 430 -15.67 0.16 -23.27
C PRO A 430 -14.23 -0.36 -23.13
N ASP A 431 -13.47 0.14 -22.17
CA ASP A 431 -12.11 -0.27 -21.85
C ASP A 431 -12.02 -1.59 -21.05
N ARG A 432 -13.15 -2.10 -20.54
CA ARG A 432 -13.18 -3.36 -19.78
C ARG A 432 -12.77 -4.55 -20.66
N PRO A 433 -12.18 -5.62 -20.07
CA PRO A 433 -11.59 -6.72 -20.84
C PRO A 433 -12.53 -7.44 -21.80
N LEU A 434 -13.82 -7.59 -21.46
CA LEU A 434 -14.82 -8.20 -22.33
C LEU A 434 -15.26 -7.26 -23.48
N PRO A 435 -15.75 -6.02 -23.22
CA PRO A 435 -16.05 -5.05 -24.29
C PRO A 435 -14.88 -4.76 -25.23
N ALA A 436 -13.65 -4.69 -24.69
CA ALA A 436 -12.44 -4.43 -25.45
C ALA A 436 -11.93 -5.65 -26.25
N GLY A 437 -12.61 -6.81 -26.16
CA GLY A 437 -12.21 -8.03 -26.86
C GLY A 437 -10.92 -8.69 -26.34
N LEU A 438 -10.41 -8.28 -25.17
CA LEU A 438 -9.19 -8.84 -24.57
C LEU A 438 -9.41 -10.25 -24.00
N VAL A 439 -10.64 -10.56 -23.60
CA VAL A 439 -11.06 -11.87 -23.06
C VAL A 439 -12.32 -12.31 -23.81
N THR A 440 -12.38 -13.57 -24.23
CA THR A 440 -13.59 -14.14 -24.83
C THR A 440 -14.61 -14.53 -23.76
N GLY A 441 -15.91 -14.50 -24.08
CA GLY A 441 -16.95 -14.98 -23.16
C GLY A 441 -16.68 -16.40 -22.66
N ASN A 442 -16.31 -17.31 -23.56
CA ASN A 442 -15.98 -18.70 -23.22
C ASN A 442 -14.76 -18.84 -22.29
N ALA A 443 -13.79 -17.93 -22.35
CA ALA A 443 -12.66 -17.93 -21.42
C ALA A 443 -13.08 -17.44 -20.03
N ALA A 444 -13.94 -16.42 -19.96
CA ALA A 444 -14.52 -15.97 -18.71
C ALA A 444 -15.39 -17.06 -18.06
N ASP A 445 -16.27 -17.71 -18.83
CA ASP A 445 -17.17 -18.77 -18.35
C ASP A 445 -16.38 -19.98 -17.80
N ARG A 446 -15.33 -20.42 -18.50
CA ARG A 446 -14.42 -21.47 -18.02
C ARG A 446 -13.68 -21.07 -16.73
N PHE A 447 -13.25 -19.81 -16.63
CA PHE A 447 -12.59 -19.31 -15.43
C PHE A 447 -13.54 -19.27 -14.22
N VAL A 448 -14.79 -18.82 -14.43
CA VAL A 448 -15.84 -18.85 -13.40
C VAL A 448 -16.06 -20.28 -12.91
N LEU A 449 -16.22 -21.25 -13.82
CA LEU A 449 -16.41 -22.66 -13.44
C LEU A 449 -15.19 -23.19 -12.67
N ALA A 450 -13.97 -22.98 -13.17
CA ALA A 450 -12.76 -23.47 -12.52
C ALA A 450 -12.58 -22.89 -11.11
N THR A 451 -12.75 -21.58 -10.94
CA THR A 451 -12.62 -20.94 -9.62
C THR A 451 -13.77 -21.30 -8.68
N ALA A 452 -15.00 -21.45 -9.18
CA ALA A 452 -16.12 -21.96 -8.40
C ALA A 452 -15.84 -23.37 -7.84
N VAL A 453 -15.40 -24.29 -8.71
CA VAL A 453 -15.07 -25.67 -8.31
C VAL A 453 -13.93 -25.68 -7.30
N VAL A 454 -12.82 -24.98 -7.56
CA VAL A 454 -11.69 -24.90 -6.63
C VAL A 454 -12.13 -24.31 -5.28
N GLY A 455 -12.95 -23.27 -5.28
CA GLY A 455 -13.43 -22.63 -4.05
C GLY A 455 -14.26 -23.59 -3.18
N VAL A 456 -15.24 -24.26 -3.77
CA VAL A 456 -16.10 -25.21 -3.05
C VAL A 456 -15.34 -26.46 -2.63
N CYS A 457 -14.51 -27.04 -3.50
CA CYS A 457 -13.68 -28.20 -3.15
C CYS A 457 -12.70 -27.87 -2.01
N THR A 458 -12.08 -26.67 -2.02
CA THR A 458 -11.19 -26.25 -0.93
C THR A 458 -11.95 -26.05 0.37
N ALA A 459 -13.18 -25.53 0.33
CA ALA A 459 -14.03 -25.45 1.50
C ALA A 459 -14.44 -26.85 2.02
N ALA A 460 -14.65 -27.82 1.14
CA ALA A 460 -14.96 -29.20 1.53
C ALA A 460 -13.77 -29.92 2.20
N LEU A 461 -12.53 -29.46 2.01
CA LEU A 461 -11.37 -29.94 2.77
C LEU A 461 -11.42 -29.51 4.25
N LEU A 462 -12.24 -28.50 4.59
CA LEU A 462 -12.45 -28.07 5.97
C LEU A 462 -13.47 -28.98 6.66
N ASP A 463 -14.70 -28.99 6.13
CA ASP A 463 -15.82 -29.86 6.55
C ASP A 463 -17.07 -29.63 5.66
N ALA A 464 -18.14 -30.38 5.90
CA ALA A 464 -19.39 -30.29 5.14
C ALA A 464 -20.11 -28.94 5.34
N ALA A 465 -20.05 -28.35 6.53
CA ALA A 465 -20.68 -27.06 6.81
C ALA A 465 -19.99 -25.94 6.02
N ALA A 466 -18.66 -25.96 5.95
CA ALA A 466 -17.88 -25.03 5.17
C ALA A 466 -18.19 -25.11 3.67
N ALA A 467 -18.34 -26.33 3.14
CA ALA A 467 -18.74 -26.54 1.75
C ALA A 467 -20.14 -25.97 1.45
N VAL A 468 -21.12 -26.24 2.32
CA VAL A 468 -22.51 -25.76 2.15
C VAL A 468 -22.58 -24.24 2.23
N VAL A 469 -21.95 -23.63 3.24
CA VAL A 469 -21.95 -22.16 3.39
C VAL A 469 -21.23 -21.48 2.22
N THR A 470 -20.07 -21.97 1.81
CA THR A 470 -19.31 -21.45 0.66
C THR A 470 -20.12 -21.59 -0.64
N GLY A 471 -20.76 -22.75 -0.84
CA GLY A 471 -21.64 -23.00 -1.97
C GLY A 471 -22.85 -22.06 -2.00
N ALA A 472 -23.49 -21.83 -0.85
CA ALA A 472 -24.63 -20.91 -0.74
C ALA A 472 -24.22 -19.46 -1.07
N VAL A 473 -23.07 -18.99 -0.57
CA VAL A 473 -22.54 -17.65 -0.89
C VAL A 473 -22.18 -17.52 -2.37
N LEU A 474 -21.58 -18.56 -2.97
CA LEU A 474 -21.31 -18.60 -4.40
C LEU A 474 -22.60 -18.50 -5.22
N VAL A 475 -23.60 -19.33 -4.90
CA VAL A 475 -24.91 -19.30 -5.57
C VAL A 475 -25.57 -17.92 -5.45
N LEU A 476 -25.55 -17.32 -4.26
CA LEU A 476 -26.07 -15.97 -4.04
C LEU A 476 -25.36 -14.93 -4.94
N GLY A 477 -24.03 -15.00 -5.03
CA GLY A 477 -23.23 -14.13 -5.89
C GLY A 477 -23.49 -14.32 -7.39
N LEU A 478 -23.71 -15.55 -7.85
CA LEU A 478 -24.10 -15.82 -9.24
C LEU A 478 -25.53 -15.36 -9.53
N CYS A 479 -26.47 -15.60 -8.60
CA CYS A 479 -27.84 -15.10 -8.67
C CYS A 479 -27.90 -13.57 -8.71
N TYR A 480 -26.98 -12.87 -8.04
CA TYR A 480 -26.82 -11.42 -8.17
C TYR A 480 -26.56 -11.00 -9.62
N SER A 481 -25.56 -11.60 -10.27
CA SER A 481 -25.16 -11.25 -11.64
C SER A 481 -26.26 -11.52 -12.66
N VAL A 482 -27.01 -12.61 -12.49
CA VAL A 482 -28.06 -13.03 -13.44
C VAL A 482 -29.40 -12.31 -13.19
N ALA A 483 -29.82 -12.19 -11.93
CA ALA A 483 -31.20 -11.81 -11.58
C ALA A 483 -31.32 -10.69 -10.53
N LEU A 484 -30.71 -10.84 -9.35
CA LEU A 484 -31.05 -9.98 -8.19
C LEU A 484 -30.65 -8.51 -8.38
N ARG A 485 -29.63 -8.23 -9.19
CA ARG A 485 -29.24 -6.86 -9.54
C ARG A 485 -30.36 -6.03 -10.19
N ARG A 486 -31.35 -6.71 -10.80
CA ARG A 486 -32.50 -6.07 -11.47
C ARG A 486 -33.65 -5.80 -10.50
N LEU A 487 -33.48 -6.09 -9.22
CA LEU A 487 -34.53 -6.01 -8.20
C LEU A 487 -34.28 -4.87 -7.20
N GLY A 488 -33.78 -3.73 -7.69
CA GLY A 488 -33.53 -2.54 -6.86
C GLY A 488 -32.57 -2.84 -5.71
N VAL A 489 -33.07 -2.76 -4.46
CA VAL A 489 -32.28 -2.92 -3.23
C VAL A 489 -31.81 -4.35 -2.97
N LEU A 490 -32.47 -5.38 -3.54
CA LEU A 490 -32.08 -6.78 -3.32
C LEU A 490 -30.71 -7.10 -3.92
N GLY A 491 -30.32 -6.41 -5.00
CA GLY A 491 -29.00 -6.53 -5.60
C GLY A 491 -27.90 -6.13 -4.60
N PRO A 492 -27.82 -4.86 -4.18
CA PRO A 492 -26.89 -4.40 -3.15
C PRO A 492 -26.92 -5.22 -1.86
N LEU A 493 -28.10 -5.66 -1.41
CA LEU A 493 -28.24 -6.47 -0.20
C LEU A 493 -27.59 -7.84 -0.35
N SER A 494 -27.74 -8.51 -1.50
CA SER A 494 -27.10 -9.82 -1.74
C SER A 494 -25.57 -9.75 -1.71
N VAL A 495 -24.98 -8.68 -2.26
CA VAL A 495 -23.53 -8.44 -2.20
C VAL A 495 -23.09 -8.15 -0.75
N ALA A 496 -23.86 -7.33 -0.03
CA ALA A 496 -23.59 -7.00 1.36
C ALA A 496 -23.63 -8.24 2.28
N LEU A 497 -24.63 -9.11 2.10
CA LEU A 497 -24.74 -10.37 2.83
C LEU A 497 -23.56 -11.30 2.53
N SER A 498 -23.14 -11.39 1.27
CA SER A 498 -22.00 -12.22 0.86
C SER A 498 -20.69 -11.80 1.55
N PHE A 499 -20.43 -10.51 1.64
CA PHE A 499 -19.24 -9.99 2.34
C PHE A 499 -19.38 -10.04 3.87
N ALA A 500 -20.57 -9.78 4.41
CA ALA A 500 -20.82 -9.82 5.85
C ALA A 500 -20.69 -11.24 6.43
N ALA A 501 -21.02 -12.26 5.63
CA ALA A 501 -20.90 -13.66 6.03
C ALA A 501 -19.45 -14.13 6.22
N LEU A 502 -18.44 -13.45 5.65
CA LEU A 502 -17.05 -13.90 5.66
C LEU A 502 -16.46 -14.02 7.07
N ALA A 503 -16.68 -13.03 7.95
CA ALA A 503 -16.13 -13.10 9.30
C ALA A 503 -16.76 -14.24 10.13
N PRO A 504 -18.11 -14.36 10.23
CA PRO A 504 -18.74 -15.53 10.85
C PRO A 504 -18.33 -16.86 10.23
N ALA A 505 -18.18 -16.92 8.90
CA ALA A 505 -17.70 -18.11 8.21
C ALA A 505 -16.27 -18.45 8.65
N GLY A 506 -15.40 -17.45 8.83
CA GLY A 506 -14.06 -17.64 9.38
C GLY A 506 -14.06 -18.31 10.75
N GLY A 507 -14.88 -17.81 11.67
CA GLY A 507 -15.07 -18.44 12.98
C GLY A 507 -15.57 -19.87 12.85
N LEU A 508 -16.63 -20.11 12.09
CA LEU A 508 -17.16 -21.45 11.90
C LEU A 508 -16.14 -22.43 11.26
N PHE A 509 -15.42 -21.98 10.23
CA PHE A 509 -14.57 -22.80 9.37
C PHE A 509 -13.20 -23.10 9.96
N VAL A 510 -12.71 -22.22 10.85
CA VAL A 510 -11.34 -22.29 11.36
C VAL A 510 -11.34 -22.66 12.84
N SER A 511 -12.24 -22.06 13.62
CA SER A 511 -12.31 -22.24 15.07
C SER A 511 -13.54 -23.00 15.57
N HIS A 512 -14.54 -23.27 14.72
CA HIS A 512 -15.84 -23.83 15.09
C HIS A 512 -16.66 -23.00 16.08
N GLU A 513 -16.34 -21.72 16.24
CA GLU A 513 -16.99 -20.86 17.21
C GLU A 513 -17.48 -19.55 16.57
N ILE A 514 -18.69 -19.14 16.95
CA ILE A 514 -19.25 -17.83 16.60
C ILE A 514 -19.47 -17.04 17.89
N VAL A 515 -18.53 -16.16 18.20
CA VAL A 515 -18.60 -15.21 19.33
C VAL A 515 -19.15 -13.83 18.93
N ALA A 516 -19.38 -12.95 19.92
CA ALA A 516 -19.93 -11.59 19.73
C ALA A 516 -19.17 -10.72 18.71
N PHE A 517 -17.85 -10.93 18.57
CA PHE A 517 -17.02 -10.29 17.54
C PHE A 517 -17.62 -10.45 16.13
N HIS A 518 -18.13 -11.65 15.80
CA HIS A 518 -18.68 -11.93 14.47
C HIS A 518 -19.95 -11.11 14.21
N GLY A 519 -20.79 -10.93 15.23
CA GLY A 519 -21.97 -10.06 15.16
C GLY A 519 -21.60 -8.60 14.94
N LEU A 520 -20.57 -8.11 15.63
CA LEU A 520 -20.03 -6.76 15.42
C LEU A 520 -19.48 -6.60 13.99
N ALA A 521 -18.72 -7.58 13.50
CA ALA A 521 -18.18 -7.58 12.14
C ALA A 521 -19.29 -7.53 11.09
N VAL A 522 -20.37 -8.32 11.25
CA VAL A 522 -21.57 -8.26 10.40
C VAL A 522 -22.22 -6.87 10.45
N GLY A 523 -22.39 -6.32 11.65
CA GLY A 523 -22.98 -5.00 11.87
C GLY A 523 -22.17 -3.85 11.26
N LEU A 524 -20.84 -3.99 11.14
CA LEU A 524 -19.99 -3.01 10.45
C LEU A 524 -20.04 -3.18 8.93
N VAL A 525 -19.90 -4.42 8.45
CA VAL A 525 -19.68 -4.74 7.03
C VAL A 525 -20.97 -4.62 6.23
N LEU A 526 -22.07 -5.21 6.71
CA LEU A 526 -23.33 -5.28 5.97
C LEU A 526 -23.85 -3.89 5.57
N PRO A 527 -24.06 -2.92 6.48
CA PRO A 527 -24.61 -1.63 6.12
C PRO A 527 -23.65 -0.80 5.24
N LEU A 528 -22.34 -0.90 5.47
CA LEU A 528 -21.35 -0.18 4.67
C LEU A 528 -21.29 -0.71 3.23
N VAL A 529 -21.22 -2.03 3.05
CA VAL A 529 -21.20 -2.65 1.72
C VAL A 529 -22.53 -2.41 1.00
N PHE A 530 -23.66 -2.57 1.68
CA PHE A 530 -24.98 -2.27 1.13
C PHE A 530 -25.06 -0.83 0.61
N GLY A 531 -24.69 0.14 1.45
CA GLY A 531 -24.68 1.54 1.08
C GLY A 531 -23.74 1.83 -0.10
N ARG A 532 -22.54 1.26 -0.09
CA ARG A 532 -21.55 1.44 -1.17
C ARG A 532 -22.04 0.86 -2.50
N GLU A 533 -22.67 -0.32 -2.49
CA GLU A 533 -23.26 -0.91 -3.68
C GLU A 533 -24.44 -0.07 -4.21
N CYS A 534 -25.21 0.57 -3.34
CA CYS A 534 -26.21 1.57 -3.77
C CYS A 534 -25.53 2.76 -4.45
N LEU A 535 -24.46 3.31 -3.87
CA LEU A 535 -23.74 4.46 -4.42
C LEU A 535 -23.10 4.16 -5.79
N LYS A 536 -22.64 2.92 -6.02
CA LYS A 536 -22.08 2.49 -7.31
C LYS A 536 -23.07 2.57 -8.46
N ALA A 537 -24.37 2.45 -8.19
CA ALA A 537 -25.39 2.54 -9.22
C ALA A 537 -25.54 3.97 -9.79
N VAL A 538 -25.06 5.00 -9.09
CA VAL A 538 -25.19 6.41 -9.52
C VAL A 538 -24.41 6.70 -10.82
N PRO A 539 -23.09 6.45 -10.91
CA PRO A 539 -22.35 6.69 -12.15
C PRO A 539 -22.80 5.80 -13.32
N ASP A 540 -23.32 4.59 -13.03
CA ASP A 540 -23.71 3.62 -14.06
C ASP A 540 -25.18 3.80 -14.51
N GLN A 541 -25.94 4.74 -13.92
CA GLN A 541 -27.38 4.91 -14.09
C GLN A 541 -27.84 5.04 -15.55
N HIS A 542 -27.11 5.80 -16.38
CA HIS A 542 -27.50 6.01 -17.78
C HIS A 542 -27.41 4.70 -18.58
N GLY A 543 -26.26 4.01 -18.53
CA GLY A 543 -26.11 2.75 -19.24
C GLY A 543 -26.94 1.61 -18.67
N ASP A 544 -27.16 1.59 -17.35
CA ASP A 544 -28.10 0.66 -16.72
C ASP A 544 -29.53 0.85 -17.25
N ARG A 545 -29.98 2.11 -17.40
CA ARG A 545 -31.30 2.42 -17.95
C ARG A 545 -31.41 1.99 -19.41
N VAL A 546 -30.39 2.26 -20.23
CA VAL A 546 -30.34 1.84 -21.65
C VAL A 546 -30.32 0.31 -21.78
N ALA A 547 -29.63 -0.38 -20.87
CA ALA A 547 -29.58 -1.85 -20.82
C ALA A 547 -30.84 -2.48 -20.18
N GLY A 548 -31.83 -1.69 -19.77
CA GLY A 548 -33.07 -2.18 -19.16
C GLY A 548 -32.93 -2.70 -17.73
N PHE A 549 -31.88 -2.31 -17.00
CA PHE A 549 -31.65 -2.72 -15.62
C PHE A 549 -32.42 -1.84 -14.63
N SER A 550 -33.13 -2.49 -13.71
CA SER A 550 -33.83 -1.85 -12.57
C SER A 550 -32.97 -1.90 -11.30
N THR A 551 -31.92 -1.09 -11.29
CA THR A 551 -31.00 -0.89 -10.15
C THR A 551 -31.55 0.15 -9.19
N VAL A 552 -30.90 0.35 -8.04
CA VAL A 552 -31.30 1.37 -7.06
C VAL A 552 -31.36 2.77 -7.69
N ALA A 553 -30.36 3.14 -8.50
CA ALA A 553 -30.32 4.45 -9.12
C ALA A 553 -31.34 4.59 -10.26
N THR A 554 -31.65 3.54 -11.02
CA THR A 554 -32.67 3.64 -12.09
C THR A 554 -34.08 3.64 -11.53
N ARG A 555 -34.34 2.94 -10.41
CA ARG A 555 -35.64 2.84 -9.76
C ARG A 555 -35.97 3.99 -8.80
N TYR A 556 -35.01 4.40 -7.96
CA TYR A 556 -35.21 5.42 -6.92
C TYR A 556 -34.49 6.74 -7.20
N GLY A 557 -33.81 6.84 -8.34
CA GLY A 557 -32.98 7.99 -8.68
C GLY A 557 -31.64 8.02 -7.94
N SER A 558 -30.75 8.90 -8.38
CA SER A 558 -29.44 9.11 -7.76
C SER A 558 -29.56 9.57 -6.31
N ASP A 559 -30.54 10.42 -6.00
CA ASP A 559 -30.78 10.90 -4.64
C ASP A 559 -31.22 9.76 -3.69
N GLY A 560 -31.98 8.77 -4.19
CA GLY A 560 -32.36 7.59 -3.42
C GLY A 560 -31.14 6.71 -3.12
N ALA A 561 -30.29 6.47 -4.12
CA ALA A 561 -29.05 5.72 -3.96
C ALA A 561 -28.09 6.39 -2.96
N VAL A 562 -27.93 7.71 -3.04
CA VAL A 562 -27.09 8.49 -2.10
C VAL A 562 -27.67 8.46 -0.69
N ARG A 563 -29.00 8.53 -0.52
CA ARG A 563 -29.64 8.42 0.81
C ARG A 563 -29.36 7.05 1.45
N LEU A 564 -29.50 5.96 0.70
CA LEU A 564 -29.19 4.61 1.18
C LEU A 564 -27.70 4.45 1.51
N PHE A 565 -26.81 5.05 0.72
CA PHE A 565 -25.37 5.11 1.03
C PHE A 565 -25.08 5.81 2.36
N ARG A 566 -25.65 7.00 2.57
CA ARG A 566 -25.46 7.77 3.80
C ARG A 566 -26.00 7.02 5.01
N ALA A 567 -27.18 6.41 4.89
CA ALA A 567 -27.77 5.56 5.93
C ALA A 567 -26.85 4.38 6.28
N GLY A 568 -26.33 3.67 5.28
CA GLY A 568 -25.38 2.57 5.49
C GLY A 568 -24.10 3.00 6.21
N CYS A 569 -23.54 4.16 5.84
CA CYS A 569 -22.38 4.73 6.52
C CYS A 569 -22.69 5.07 7.98
N LEU A 570 -23.82 5.74 8.24
CA LEU A 570 -24.23 6.11 9.60
C LEU A 570 -24.46 4.90 10.49
N VAL A 571 -25.11 3.85 9.99
CA VAL A 571 -25.33 2.61 10.75
C VAL A 571 -24.00 1.92 11.05
N SER A 572 -23.10 1.79 10.06
CA SER A 572 -21.77 1.22 10.28
C SER A 572 -20.97 2.00 11.33
N MET A 573 -21.01 3.34 11.27
CA MET A 573 -20.37 4.20 12.27
C MET A 573 -21.00 4.03 13.65
N ALA A 574 -22.32 3.95 13.76
CA ALA A 574 -23.00 3.73 15.03
C ALA A 574 -22.58 2.39 15.68
N VAL A 575 -22.53 1.31 14.89
CA VAL A 575 -22.04 0.00 15.36
C VAL A 575 -20.59 0.09 15.82
N ALA A 576 -19.73 0.85 15.13
CA ALA A 576 -18.33 1.03 15.52
C ALA A 576 -18.15 1.71 16.88
N VAL A 577 -19.13 2.50 17.34
CA VAL A 577 -19.06 3.15 18.66
C VAL A 577 -19.50 2.22 19.79
N VAL A 578 -20.30 1.18 19.51
CA VAL A 578 -20.85 0.28 20.54
C VAL A 578 -19.78 -0.28 21.48
N PRO A 579 -18.65 -0.85 21.01
CA PRO A 579 -17.65 -1.38 21.93
C PRO A 579 -16.98 -0.31 22.80
N ALA A 580 -16.89 0.94 22.34
CA ALA A 580 -16.35 2.04 23.15
C ALA A 580 -17.24 2.33 24.37
N PHE A 581 -18.57 2.30 24.20
CA PHE A 581 -19.51 2.42 25.33
C PHE A 581 -19.54 1.16 26.21
N ALA A 582 -19.19 0.00 25.67
CA ALA A 582 -19.05 -1.25 26.40
C ALA A 582 -17.71 -1.36 27.16
N GLY A 583 -16.91 -0.30 27.24
CA GLY A 583 -15.65 -0.27 28.00
C GLY A 583 -14.41 -0.71 27.24
N ALA A 584 -14.44 -0.74 25.90
CA ALA A 584 -13.25 -1.05 25.10
C ALA A 584 -12.11 -0.04 25.34
N GLY A 585 -10.88 -0.54 25.37
CA GLY A 585 -9.69 0.27 25.62
C GLY A 585 -9.41 1.33 24.54
N ILE A 586 -8.55 2.31 24.87
CA ILE A 586 -8.24 3.45 23.99
C ILE A 586 -7.73 3.03 22.59
N ALA A 587 -7.06 1.89 22.48
CA ALA A 587 -6.57 1.36 21.21
C ALA A 587 -7.73 1.00 20.25
N TYR A 588 -8.84 0.44 20.77
CA TYR A 588 -10.04 0.22 19.98
C TYR A 588 -10.62 1.54 19.49
N VAL A 589 -10.77 2.52 20.39
CA VAL A 589 -11.36 3.83 20.07
C VAL A 589 -10.57 4.55 18.98
N VAL A 590 -9.25 4.60 19.09
CA VAL A 590 -8.38 5.19 18.07
C VAL A 590 -8.51 4.43 16.75
N GLY A 591 -8.48 3.09 16.80
CA GLY A 591 -8.67 2.24 15.63
C GLY A 591 -10.01 2.52 14.92
N ALA A 592 -11.12 2.52 15.66
CA ALA A 592 -12.46 2.77 15.15
C ALA A 592 -12.59 4.19 14.56
N CYS A 593 -11.97 5.17 15.20
CA CYS A 593 -11.91 6.54 14.70
C CYS A 593 -11.20 6.62 13.34
N VAL A 594 -10.00 6.05 13.24
CA VAL A 594 -9.17 6.09 12.01
C VAL A 594 -9.76 5.24 10.89
N CYS A 595 -10.30 4.07 11.24
CA CYS A 595 -10.70 3.05 10.27
C CYS A 595 -12.19 3.05 9.94
N VAL A 596 -13.06 3.77 10.66
CA VAL A 596 -14.50 3.78 10.37
C VAL A 596 -15.08 5.20 10.46
N ILE A 597 -14.90 5.88 11.60
CA ILE A 597 -15.60 7.15 11.87
C ILE A 597 -15.10 8.28 10.96
N VAL A 598 -13.80 8.59 10.95
CA VAL A 598 -13.25 9.69 10.14
C VAL A 598 -13.48 9.45 8.65
N PRO A 599 -13.19 8.26 8.09
CA PRO A 599 -13.49 8.03 6.68
C PRO A 599 -14.99 8.07 6.36
N GLY A 600 -15.85 7.59 7.27
CA GLY A 600 -17.30 7.68 7.16
C GLY A 600 -17.78 9.13 7.12
N LEU A 601 -17.32 9.98 8.03
CA LEU A 601 -17.62 11.41 8.05
C LEU A 601 -17.15 12.12 6.77
N VAL A 602 -15.94 11.81 6.29
CA VAL A 602 -15.45 12.36 5.01
C VAL A 602 -16.33 11.90 3.85
N ALA A 603 -16.74 10.64 3.82
CA ALA A 603 -17.61 10.12 2.77
C ALA A 603 -19.02 10.76 2.81
N LEU A 604 -19.57 10.99 4.00
CA LEU A 604 -20.82 11.73 4.20
C LEU A 604 -20.68 13.18 3.73
N TRP A 605 -19.60 13.86 4.08
CA TRP A 605 -19.31 15.23 3.65
C TRP A 605 -19.18 15.33 2.12
N ARG A 606 -18.41 14.42 1.50
CA ARG A 606 -18.22 14.35 0.04
C ARG A 606 -19.52 14.08 -0.70
N THR A 607 -20.47 13.43 -0.04
CA THR A 607 -21.76 13.10 -0.63
C THR A 607 -22.88 14.02 -0.17
N TRP A 608 -22.65 15.07 0.62
CA TRP A 608 -23.68 15.93 1.21
C TRP A 608 -24.45 16.77 0.17
N GLY A 609 -25.71 17.10 0.45
CA GLY A 609 -26.57 17.84 -0.47
C GLY A 609 -26.79 17.11 -1.79
N HIS A 610 -26.50 17.77 -2.92
CA HIS A 610 -26.46 17.18 -4.26
C HIS A 610 -25.00 16.92 -4.67
N PRO A 611 -24.50 15.67 -4.57
CA PRO A 611 -23.10 15.40 -4.75
C PRO A 611 -22.68 15.46 -6.22
N SER A 612 -21.53 16.10 -6.47
CA SER A 612 -20.90 16.06 -7.80
C SER A 612 -20.40 14.65 -8.12
N ALA A 613 -20.23 14.34 -9.42
CA ALA A 613 -19.65 13.07 -9.86
C ALA A 613 -18.29 12.78 -9.20
N SER A 614 -17.46 13.81 -9.01
CA SER A 614 -16.18 13.70 -8.28
C SER A 614 -16.35 13.37 -6.80
N GLY A 615 -17.41 13.88 -6.15
CA GLY A 615 -17.72 13.58 -4.75
C GLY A 615 -18.16 12.13 -4.57
N VAL A 616 -19.02 11.64 -5.47
CA VAL A 616 -19.44 10.24 -5.52
C VAL A 616 -18.23 9.31 -5.75
N ALA A 617 -17.38 9.62 -6.72
CA ALA A 617 -16.17 8.84 -7.00
C ALA A 617 -15.22 8.79 -5.78
N ALA A 618 -14.97 9.94 -5.15
CA ALA A 618 -14.11 10.02 -3.96
C ALA A 618 -14.68 9.22 -2.78
N ALA A 619 -16.00 9.25 -2.56
CA ALA A 619 -16.65 8.47 -1.52
C ALA A 619 -16.59 6.96 -1.79
N LEU A 620 -16.76 6.52 -3.04
CA LEU A 620 -16.61 5.12 -3.45
C LEU A 620 -15.17 4.61 -3.28
N GLU A 621 -14.19 5.43 -3.63
CA GLU A 621 -12.77 5.13 -3.48
C GLU A 621 -12.38 5.03 -2.00
N LEU A 622 -12.79 6.01 -1.18
CA LEU A 622 -12.51 6.05 0.24
C LEU A 622 -13.14 4.85 0.96
N THR A 623 -14.45 4.64 0.81
CA THR A 623 -15.15 3.52 1.46
C THR A 623 -14.67 2.15 0.96
N GLY A 624 -14.22 2.05 -0.29
CA GLY A 624 -13.59 0.84 -0.82
C GLY A 624 -12.25 0.50 -0.17
N ARG A 625 -11.45 1.50 0.18
CA ARG A 625 -10.17 1.33 0.90
C ARG A 625 -10.37 0.98 2.38
N VAL A 626 -11.41 1.57 2.97
CA VAL A 626 -11.71 1.47 4.39
C VAL A 626 -12.41 0.15 4.74
N PHE A 627 -13.12 -0.44 3.78
CA PHE A 627 -13.87 -1.69 3.93
C PHE A 627 -13.09 -2.82 4.62
N GLY A 628 -11.85 -3.10 4.23
CA GLY A 628 -11.02 -4.12 4.89
C GLY A 628 -10.37 -3.65 6.19
N LEU A 629 -10.07 -2.35 6.31
CA LEU A 629 -9.43 -1.76 7.49
C LEU A 629 -10.40 -1.61 8.67
N GLY A 630 -11.70 -1.49 8.41
CA GLY A 630 -12.73 -1.31 9.42
C GLY A 630 -12.90 -2.48 10.39
N LEU A 631 -12.35 -3.66 10.08
CA LEU A 631 -12.32 -4.82 10.99
C LEU A 631 -11.07 -4.86 11.87
N LEU A 632 -10.01 -4.10 11.54
CA LEU A 632 -8.79 -4.05 12.36
C LEU A 632 -9.05 -3.61 13.80
N PRO A 633 -9.91 -2.61 14.09
CA PRO A 633 -10.21 -2.24 15.47
C PRO A 633 -10.84 -3.39 16.25
N LEU A 634 -11.65 -4.23 15.61
CA LEU A 634 -12.28 -5.36 16.31
C LEU A 634 -11.25 -6.41 16.74
N LEU A 635 -10.10 -6.54 16.06
CA LEU A 635 -9.04 -7.46 16.49
C LEU A 635 -8.47 -7.09 17.87
N VAL A 636 -8.55 -5.80 18.23
CA VAL A 636 -8.15 -5.29 19.55
C VAL A 636 -9.10 -5.75 20.66
N LEU A 637 -10.34 -6.09 20.32
CA LEU A 637 -11.35 -6.60 21.27
C LEU A 637 -11.24 -8.11 21.47
N ALA A 638 -10.62 -8.82 20.52
CA ALA A 638 -10.44 -10.27 20.55
C ALA A 638 -9.22 -10.70 21.40
N THR A 639 -8.42 -9.74 21.86
CA THR A 639 -7.26 -9.90 22.73
C THR A 639 -7.54 -9.27 24.08
#